data_AF-A0A2Y9D3N7-F1
#
_entry.id   AF-A0A2Y9D3N7-F1
#
_cell.length_a   1.000
_cell.length_b   1.000
_cell.length_c   1.000
_cell.angle_alpha   90.00
_cell.angle_beta   90.00
_cell.angle_gamma   90.00
#
_symmetry.space_group_name_H-M   'P 1'
#
loop_
_entity.id
_entity.type
_entity.pdbx_description
1 polymer ?
#
loop_
_entity_poly.entity_id
_entity_poly.type
_entity_poly.pdbx_seq_one_letter_code
_entity_poly.pdbx_strand_id
1 'polypeptide(L)'
;MRLKLEPDLYHDPHTAAANMRDNTTSSTSQSRRLSSEFGSTFAPAAIGEENTDDEMLLLEEEMRNSLEPQVPETSGREKIVITQECELITLMTRVKGRFDLTTNQLMFTEIASLKDDGQRHDFKFPIGQLRELHLRKFNLRRSALEMFLTDQTSYFLNFTTRTRNKIFTKILSLQPPNILYGSGRSPAELLKSSGLTQKWANREISNFEYLMHLNTIAGRSYNDLSQYPVFPWILADYTSEVLDLNDPRSFRDLSKPIGVVNPKNEAEVRSKFDGFEDPSGMIPKFHYGTHYSNSAGVLHYLIRVEPFTSLHIELQSGRFDVADRQFHSIPQTWKLLMDNPNDVKELIPEFFYFPEFLKNMNRFDLGVLQMTKEKVDDVVLPPWAKTAEDFIAIHRRALESEYVSQHLHHWIDLIFGYKQKGPKAVEALNVFYYCSYEGAVDLDKIANPIEREAVEGMINNFGQTPSQLLRDPHPRRLSLDELTIRLLKLELRRPDLTLILDRVQCTACDLSTDKDPVVYLSTPKSPPRSFLQTSPDMLITVTKSGILGCHSWMSFDKERGFLLEIDATTLNLKNRKRLTGPFHPSITLSSKLFALSVDAKYIYAGGIWDNSVRVFNMARGKVVASAINHFDVVTCIAMDNCGSYLVTGSKDCTCVIWSLSTSNSISQPAGSNLQPNTAALNQNLAGNVVGSANVVHLTNNLTPKPVHTLYGHDDAVSCVAIMTELDMVVSGSLDGTVNVHTIKNGQFIRTINPIGCTGCKIEVSFITISYQGHIAFSALDDTSHSVHVFSINGVSLGSKYVSGRVTGLTSSSDYLVVSDDAGDVTMSRLYGLKPIFDIPLHVPTQTVVGTVGNTHLLAPLRDGSLGVIGIQQPIPYKKHTVLNV
;
A
#
# COMPACT_ATOMS: atom_id res chain seq x y z
N MET A 1 -1.43 1.19 4.57
CA MET A 1 -2.68 2.00 4.56
C MET A 1 -2.59 3.06 3.47
N ARG A 2 -3.57 3.14 2.56
CA ARG A 2 -3.80 4.28 1.66
C ARG A 2 -5.30 4.59 1.72
N LEU A 3 -5.68 5.83 1.42
CA LEU A 3 -7.08 6.13 1.17
C LEU A 3 -7.56 5.28 -0.02
N LYS A 4 -8.67 4.57 0.16
CA LYS A 4 -9.39 3.90 -0.92
C LYS A 4 -10.58 4.77 -1.29
N LEU A 5 -10.40 5.55 -2.35
CA LEU A 5 -11.46 6.38 -2.90
C LEU A 5 -11.97 5.70 -4.16
N GLU A 6 -13.29 5.61 -4.27
CA GLU A 6 -13.95 5.13 -5.47
C GLU A 6 -14.36 6.34 -6.32
N PRO A 7 -14.29 6.26 -7.66
CA PRO A 7 -14.79 7.32 -8.51
C PRO A 7 -16.29 7.53 -8.29
N ASP A 8 -16.66 8.72 -7.81
CA ASP A 8 -18.05 9.16 -7.80
C ASP A 8 -18.38 9.82 -9.13
N LEU A 9 -19.10 9.11 -9.99
CA LEU A 9 -19.51 9.61 -11.30
C LEU A 9 -20.69 10.60 -11.21
N TYR A 10 -21.37 10.67 -10.07
CA TYR A 10 -22.57 11.46 -9.85
C TYR A 10 -22.41 12.34 -8.60
N HIS A 11 -21.27 13.01 -8.48
CA HIS A 11 -20.97 13.85 -7.34
C HIS A 11 -21.89 15.08 -7.26
N ASP A 12 -22.19 15.54 -6.04
CA ASP A 12 -22.85 16.82 -5.83
C ASP A 12 -21.86 17.96 -6.16
N PRO A 13 -22.16 18.86 -7.10
CA PRO A 13 -21.30 20.01 -7.39
C PRO A 13 -21.27 21.05 -6.25
N HIS A 14 -22.07 20.88 -5.19
CA HIS A 14 -22.16 21.74 -4.00
C HIS A 14 -22.49 23.19 -4.31
N THR A 15 -23.27 23.43 -5.38
CA THR A 15 -23.61 24.78 -5.84
C THR A 15 -24.40 25.59 -4.81
N ALA A 16 -25.28 24.96 -4.03
CA ALA A 16 -26.01 25.62 -2.95
C ALA A 16 -25.07 26.12 -1.84
N ALA A 17 -24.13 25.28 -1.39
CA ALA A 17 -23.12 25.65 -0.40
C ALA A 17 -22.18 26.76 -0.93
N ALA A 18 -21.84 26.71 -2.23
CA ALA A 18 -21.03 27.74 -2.89
C ALA A 18 -21.73 29.11 -2.94
N ASN A 19 -23.04 29.13 -3.17
CA ASN A 19 -23.84 30.37 -3.16
C ASN A 19 -23.95 30.99 -1.75
N MET A 20 -23.87 30.16 -0.70
CA MET A 20 -23.90 30.56 0.71
C MET A 20 -22.51 30.89 1.27
N ARG A 21 -21.47 30.93 0.42
CA ARG A 21 -20.09 31.29 0.81
C ARG A 21 -20.06 32.66 1.45
N ASP A 22 -19.21 32.82 2.46
CA ASP A 22 -19.48 33.83 3.48
C ASP A 22 -19.01 35.27 3.20
N ASN A 23 -19.40 35.77 2.02
CA ASN A 23 -19.16 37.15 1.54
C ASN A 23 -20.26 37.77 0.66
N THR A 24 -21.52 37.33 0.74
CA THR A 24 -22.66 38.05 0.12
C THR A 24 -23.51 38.78 1.16
N THR A 25 -22.95 39.78 1.83
CA THR A 25 -23.64 41.03 2.25
C THR A 25 -22.71 41.96 3.02
N SER A 26 -22.70 43.22 2.61
CA SER A 26 -22.19 44.35 3.37
C SER A 26 -22.95 44.52 4.68
N SER A 27 -22.21 44.73 5.77
CA SER A 27 -22.63 45.25 7.07
C SER A 27 -23.68 44.45 7.86
N THR A 28 -23.32 44.19 9.12
CA THR A 28 -24.20 43.79 10.24
C THR A 28 -24.55 42.30 10.34
N SER A 29 -23.59 41.48 10.75
CA SER A 29 -23.87 40.39 11.70
C SER A 29 -22.57 39.96 12.37
N GLN A 30 -22.67 39.71 13.68
CA GLN A 30 -21.56 39.38 14.55
C GLN A 30 -20.79 38.18 14.01
N SER A 31 -19.51 38.39 13.72
CA SER A 31 -18.52 37.32 13.69
C SER A 31 -18.55 36.65 15.07
N ARG A 32 -19.30 35.55 15.22
CA ARG A 32 -19.02 34.59 16.29
C ARG A 32 -17.68 33.95 15.94
N ARG A 33 -16.63 34.66 16.34
CA ARG A 33 -15.35 34.05 16.65
C ARG A 33 -15.62 32.97 17.69
N LEU A 34 -15.70 31.71 17.27
CA LEU A 34 -15.52 30.55 18.16
C LEU A 34 -14.05 30.43 18.63
N SER A 35 -13.35 31.56 18.75
CA SER A 35 -12.00 31.69 19.31
C SER A 35 -11.92 32.71 20.45
N SER A 36 -13.03 33.35 20.86
CA SER A 36 -13.00 34.36 21.94
C SER A 36 -14.08 34.24 23.02
N GLU A 37 -14.86 33.16 23.09
CA GLU A 37 -15.76 32.90 24.23
C GLU A 37 -15.65 31.44 24.70
N PHE A 38 -14.52 31.10 25.31
CA PHE A 38 -14.46 30.00 26.28
C PHE A 38 -13.67 30.47 27.50
N GLY A 39 -14.19 31.52 28.13
CA GLY A 39 -13.81 31.90 29.48
C GLY A 39 -14.85 31.35 30.44
N SER A 40 -14.62 30.16 30.98
CA SER A 40 -15.09 29.77 32.31
C SER A 40 -14.40 28.48 32.76
N THR A 41 -13.50 28.63 33.73
CA THR A 41 -13.08 27.67 34.76
C THR A 41 -13.82 26.32 34.76
N PHE A 42 -13.06 25.23 34.57
CA PHE A 42 -13.50 23.87 34.92
C PHE A 42 -12.95 23.47 36.29
N ALA A 43 -13.71 22.67 37.05
CA ALA A 43 -13.39 22.27 38.41
C ALA A 43 -12.23 21.23 38.49
N PRO A 44 -11.57 21.05 39.66
CA PRO A 44 -10.26 20.38 39.81
C PRO A 44 -10.22 18.85 39.64
N ALA A 45 -11.15 18.20 38.95
CA ALA A 45 -11.44 16.78 39.18
C ALA A 45 -10.89 15.75 38.17
N ALA A 46 -10.22 16.14 37.08
CA ALA A 46 -9.90 15.22 35.97
C ALA A 46 -8.44 15.19 35.51
N ILE A 47 -7.47 15.48 36.39
CA ILE A 47 -6.05 15.21 36.11
C ILE A 47 -5.84 13.69 36.21
N GLY A 48 -5.48 13.04 35.10
CA GLY A 48 -5.18 11.61 35.08
C GLY A 48 -3.83 11.30 35.73
N GLU A 49 -3.75 10.22 36.51
CA GLU A 49 -2.48 9.61 36.92
C GLU A 49 -1.99 8.70 35.78
N GLU A 50 -0.71 8.79 35.40
CA GLU A 50 -0.08 7.95 34.35
C GLU A 50 0.06 6.48 34.80
N ASN A 51 -1.03 5.71 34.85
CA ASN A 51 -1.03 4.27 35.13
C ASN A 51 -1.25 3.42 33.86
N THR A 52 -0.66 3.82 32.72
CA THR A 52 -0.91 3.20 31.41
C THR A 52 -0.28 1.82 31.21
N ASP A 53 0.79 1.51 31.94
CA ASP A 53 1.55 0.27 31.77
C ASP A 53 0.86 -0.91 32.48
N ASP A 54 0.17 -0.66 33.60
CA ASP A 54 -0.49 -1.69 34.41
C ASP A 54 -1.71 -2.32 33.72
N GLU A 55 -2.56 -1.54 33.03
CA GLU A 55 -3.74 -2.07 32.32
C GLU A 55 -3.38 -3.03 31.19
N MET A 56 -2.22 -2.83 30.58
CA MET A 56 -1.77 -3.61 29.43
C MET A 56 -1.01 -4.87 29.84
N LEU A 57 -0.31 -4.83 30.97
CA LEU A 57 0.25 -6.01 31.62
C LEU A 57 -0.87 -6.99 32.04
N LEU A 58 -1.98 -6.48 32.57
CA LEU A 58 -3.16 -7.28 32.92
C LEU A 58 -3.77 -7.97 31.68
N LEU A 59 -3.82 -7.27 30.55
CA LEU A 59 -4.22 -7.81 29.26
C LEU A 59 -3.32 -8.95 28.78
N GLU A 60 -1.99 -8.79 28.89
CA GLU A 60 -1.05 -9.84 28.54
C GLU A 60 -1.19 -11.07 29.44
N GLU A 61 -1.45 -10.87 30.74
CA GLU A 61 -1.69 -11.94 31.69
C GLU A 61 -3.00 -12.67 31.39
N GLU A 62 -4.08 -11.94 31.08
CA GLU A 62 -5.35 -12.51 30.59
C GLU A 62 -5.16 -13.30 29.29
N MET A 63 -4.33 -12.81 28.35
CA MET A 63 -4.01 -13.52 27.11
C MET A 63 -3.24 -14.83 27.37
N ARG A 64 -2.25 -14.82 28.28
CA ARG A 64 -1.53 -16.05 28.67
C ARG A 64 -2.46 -17.08 29.32
N ASN A 65 -3.40 -16.61 30.13
CA ASN A 65 -4.35 -17.46 30.85
C ASN A 65 -5.50 -17.99 29.97
N SER A 66 -5.76 -17.37 28.82
CA SER A 66 -6.86 -17.74 27.90
C SER A 66 -6.42 -18.58 26.69
N LEU A 67 -5.12 -18.89 26.57
CA LEU A 67 -4.52 -19.74 25.52
C LEU A 67 -4.61 -21.25 25.85
N GLU A 68 -5.71 -21.71 26.46
CA GLU A 68 -6.00 -23.15 26.50
C GLU A 68 -6.51 -23.60 25.12
N PRO A 69 -5.94 -24.67 24.52
CA PRO A 69 -6.36 -25.14 23.21
C PRO A 69 -7.78 -25.71 23.28
N GLN A 70 -8.76 -24.97 22.78
CA GLN A 70 -10.07 -25.56 22.50
C GLN A 70 -9.94 -26.47 21.28
N VAL A 71 -10.12 -27.78 21.51
CA VAL A 71 -10.24 -28.77 20.45
C VAL A 71 -11.40 -28.34 19.53
N PRO A 72 -11.22 -28.29 18.20
CA PRO A 72 -12.30 -27.96 17.30
C PRO A 72 -13.38 -29.05 17.37
N GLU A 73 -14.46 -28.78 18.11
CA GLU A 73 -15.62 -29.68 18.19
C GLU A 73 -16.34 -29.74 16.84
N THR A 74 -16.47 -30.97 16.34
CA THR A 74 -17.15 -31.34 15.10
C THR A 74 -18.67 -31.23 15.22
N SER A 75 -19.21 -30.01 15.29
CA SER A 75 -20.65 -29.80 15.07
C SER A 75 -20.86 -28.62 14.11
N GLY A 76 -21.43 -28.91 12.93
CA GLY A 76 -21.56 -28.00 11.80
C GLY A 76 -22.64 -26.92 11.93
N ARG A 77 -22.70 -26.21 13.07
CA ARG A 77 -23.51 -24.99 13.21
C ARG A 77 -22.62 -23.82 13.58
N GLU A 78 -22.68 -22.73 12.81
CA GLU A 78 -22.06 -21.45 13.19
C GLU A 78 -22.57 -21.06 14.57
N LYS A 79 -21.68 -21.08 15.56
CA LYS A 79 -21.99 -20.64 16.92
C LYS A 79 -21.50 -19.21 17.09
N ILE A 80 -22.38 -18.36 17.58
CA ILE A 80 -22.00 -17.01 18.02
C ILE A 80 -21.07 -17.16 19.23
N VAL A 81 -19.86 -16.63 19.11
CA VAL A 81 -18.82 -16.62 20.15
C VAL A 81 -19.04 -15.45 21.11
N ILE A 82 -19.32 -14.26 20.57
CA ILE A 82 -19.63 -13.06 21.35
C ILE A 82 -20.47 -12.10 20.52
N THR A 83 -21.42 -11.44 21.18
CA THR A 83 -22.25 -10.37 20.63
C THR A 83 -22.12 -9.17 21.54
N GLN A 84 -21.90 -7.99 20.95
CA GLN A 84 -21.63 -6.79 21.73
C GLN A 84 -22.02 -5.51 20.99
N GLU A 85 -22.62 -4.56 21.70
CA GLU A 85 -22.86 -3.22 21.16
C GLU A 85 -21.56 -2.41 21.05
N CYS A 86 -21.44 -1.65 19.96
CA CYS A 86 -20.26 -0.86 19.64
C CYS A 86 -20.59 0.29 18.68
N GLU A 87 -19.59 1.13 18.43
CA GLU A 87 -19.68 2.23 17.48
C GLU A 87 -18.70 1.99 16.35
N LEU A 88 -19.18 1.97 15.10
CA LEU A 88 -18.33 2.04 13.93
C LEU A 88 -17.91 3.50 13.72
N ILE A 89 -16.61 3.73 13.76
CA ILE A 89 -16.01 5.04 13.55
C ILE A 89 -15.68 5.19 12.06
N THR A 90 -16.26 6.22 11.47
CA THR A 90 -15.98 6.68 10.11
C THR A 90 -15.46 8.12 10.16
N LEU A 91 -15.03 8.68 9.01
CA LEU A 91 -14.30 9.95 8.91
C LEU A 91 -14.77 11.05 9.87
N MET A 92 -16.08 11.34 9.93
CA MET A 92 -16.68 12.30 10.86
C MET A 92 -17.91 11.76 11.61
N THR A 93 -18.37 10.53 11.33
CA THR A 93 -19.61 9.99 11.92
C THR A 93 -19.38 8.77 12.80
N ARG A 94 -20.19 8.67 13.87
CA ARG A 94 -20.21 7.54 14.81
C ARG A 94 -21.50 6.74 14.56
N VAL A 95 -21.36 5.55 13.99
CA VAL A 95 -22.52 4.70 13.67
C VAL A 95 -22.71 3.66 14.78
N LYS A 96 -23.82 3.75 15.51
CA LYS A 96 -24.15 2.79 16.57
C LYS A 96 -24.62 1.47 15.97
N GLY A 97 -24.00 0.38 16.39
CA GLY A 97 -24.33 -0.95 15.88
C GLY A 97 -23.98 -2.09 16.83
N ARG A 98 -24.19 -3.30 16.34
CA ARG A 98 -23.92 -4.55 17.05
C ARG A 98 -22.83 -5.31 16.31
N PHE A 99 -21.78 -5.68 17.03
CA PHE A 99 -20.72 -6.56 16.55
C PHE A 99 -20.99 -8.01 16.98
N ASP A 100 -21.02 -8.90 15.99
CA ASP A 100 -21.24 -10.34 16.17
C ASP A 100 -20.02 -11.11 15.66
N LEU A 101 -19.36 -11.84 16.56
CA LEU A 101 -18.28 -12.77 16.22
C LEU A 101 -18.81 -14.20 16.25
N THR A 102 -18.65 -14.92 15.15
CA THR A 102 -18.91 -16.36 15.06
C THR A 102 -17.59 -17.14 14.99
N THR A 103 -17.65 -18.47 14.95
CA THR A 103 -16.46 -19.31 14.79
C THR A 103 -15.66 -19.01 13.51
N ASN A 104 -16.32 -18.56 12.44
CA ASN A 104 -15.70 -18.39 11.12
C ASN A 104 -15.83 -16.98 10.51
N GLN A 105 -16.64 -16.09 11.09
CA GLN A 105 -17.01 -14.80 10.48
C GLN A 105 -17.13 -13.69 11.53
N LEU A 106 -16.80 -12.47 11.10
CA LEU A 106 -17.02 -11.23 11.82
C LEU A 106 -18.13 -10.44 11.13
N MET A 107 -19.06 -9.86 11.91
CA MET A 107 -20.19 -9.11 11.39
C MET A 107 -20.42 -7.85 12.23
N PHE A 108 -20.83 -6.77 11.57
CA PHE A 108 -21.38 -5.57 12.21
C PHE A 108 -22.73 -5.25 11.57
N THR A 109 -23.72 -4.94 12.41
CA THR A 109 -25.06 -4.53 11.98
C THR A 109 -25.43 -3.20 12.62
N GLU A 110 -25.77 -2.21 11.80
CA GLU A 110 -26.27 -0.92 12.26
C GLU A 110 -27.63 -1.07 12.97
N ILE A 111 -27.79 -0.41 14.13
CA ILE A 111 -29.02 -0.49 14.96
C ILE A 111 -30.05 0.59 14.58
N ALA A 112 -29.63 1.66 13.89
CA ALA A 112 -30.51 2.78 13.55
C ALA A 112 -31.61 2.43 12.53
N SER A 113 -32.78 3.06 12.69
CA SER A 113 -33.86 3.05 11.69
C SER A 113 -33.44 3.87 10.47
N LEU A 114 -33.64 3.31 9.27
CA LEU A 114 -33.36 3.88 7.93
C LEU A 114 -33.27 5.42 7.94
N LYS A 115 -32.07 5.96 7.71
CA LYS A 115 -31.93 7.34 7.23
C LYS A 115 -32.53 7.42 5.81
N ASP A 116 -33.02 8.59 5.41
CA ASP A 116 -33.65 8.86 4.10
C ASP A 116 -32.77 8.51 2.88
N ASP A 117 -31.48 8.21 3.09
CA ASP A 117 -30.49 7.95 2.04
C ASP A 117 -30.22 6.44 1.77
N GLY A 118 -30.89 5.53 2.49
CA GLY A 118 -30.89 4.09 2.19
C GLY A 118 -29.57 3.31 2.40
N GLN A 119 -28.44 3.97 2.65
CA GLN A 119 -27.15 3.30 2.91
C GLN A 119 -27.05 2.82 4.37
N ARG A 120 -26.91 1.51 4.57
CA ARG A 120 -26.59 0.87 5.86
C ARG A 120 -25.10 0.55 5.92
N HIS A 121 -24.49 0.72 7.09
CA HIS A 121 -23.05 0.45 7.29
C HIS A 121 -22.75 -1.00 7.71
N ASP A 122 -23.59 -1.95 7.28
CA ASP A 122 -23.44 -3.35 7.65
C ASP A 122 -22.25 -3.98 6.92
N PHE A 123 -21.41 -4.74 7.63
CA PHE A 123 -20.33 -5.49 7.00
C PHE A 123 -20.24 -6.91 7.56
N LYS A 124 -19.74 -7.82 6.70
CA LYS A 124 -19.55 -9.23 7.03
C LYS A 124 -18.35 -9.78 6.27
N PHE A 125 -17.40 -10.38 6.98
CA PHE A 125 -16.26 -11.05 6.35
C PHE A 125 -15.81 -12.31 7.10
N PRO A 126 -15.26 -13.32 6.39
CA PRO A 126 -14.65 -14.49 7.02
C PRO A 126 -13.43 -14.11 7.85
N ILE A 127 -13.20 -14.80 8.97
CA ILE A 127 -12.03 -14.57 9.84
C ILE A 127 -10.70 -14.77 9.11
N GLY A 128 -10.69 -15.61 8.07
CA GLY A 128 -9.52 -15.79 7.19
C GLY A 128 -9.12 -14.54 6.42
N GLN A 129 -9.99 -13.54 6.25
CA GLN A 129 -9.62 -12.28 5.61
C GLN A 129 -8.91 -11.32 6.59
N LEU A 130 -8.95 -11.58 7.90
CA LEU A 130 -8.28 -10.73 8.88
C LEU A 130 -6.76 -10.89 8.79
N ARG A 131 -6.07 -9.79 8.47
CA ARG A 131 -4.62 -9.72 8.30
C ARG A 131 -3.94 -9.05 9.49
N GLU A 132 -4.53 -7.99 10.02
CA GLU A 132 -3.98 -7.28 11.18
C GLU A 132 -5.09 -6.85 12.13
N LEU A 133 -4.78 -6.86 13.43
CA LEU A 133 -5.69 -6.47 14.50
C LEU A 133 -4.94 -5.57 15.49
N HIS A 134 -5.32 -4.30 15.54
CA HIS A 134 -4.62 -3.28 16.32
C HIS A 134 -5.52 -2.70 17.42
N LEU A 135 -4.98 -2.61 18.63
CA LEU A 135 -5.60 -1.85 19.72
C LEU A 135 -5.46 -0.35 19.41
N ARG A 136 -6.57 0.39 19.51
CA ARG A 136 -6.64 1.81 19.15
C ARG A 136 -7.15 2.70 20.26
N LYS A 137 -6.88 3.99 20.09
CA LYS A 137 -7.42 5.06 20.92
C LYS A 137 -8.56 5.76 20.18
N PHE A 138 -9.59 6.16 20.92
CA PHE A 138 -10.66 7.01 20.43
C PHE A 138 -10.95 8.09 21.47
N ASN A 139 -10.90 9.36 21.07
CA ASN A 139 -10.90 10.51 21.98
C ASN A 139 -9.88 10.34 23.12
N LEU A 140 -8.64 9.97 22.78
CA LEU A 140 -7.55 9.67 23.73
C LEU A 140 -7.79 8.51 24.72
N ARG A 141 -8.90 7.78 24.63
CA ARG A 141 -9.18 6.59 25.45
C ARG A 141 -8.84 5.31 24.71
N ARG A 142 -8.26 4.33 25.40
CA ARG A 142 -7.91 3.00 24.85
C ARG A 142 -9.14 2.10 24.73
N SER A 143 -10.16 2.55 24.00
CA SER A 143 -11.47 1.91 23.93
C SER A 143 -11.77 1.29 22.56
N ALA A 144 -10.87 1.45 21.59
CA ALA A 144 -11.11 1.09 20.20
C ALA A 144 -10.23 -0.05 19.69
N LEU A 145 -10.65 -0.60 18.56
CA LEU A 145 -10.01 -1.69 17.84
C LEU A 145 -10.08 -1.42 16.34
N GLU A 146 -8.99 -1.64 15.62
CA GLU A 146 -8.96 -1.51 14.18
C GLU A 146 -8.54 -2.83 13.52
N MET A 147 -9.34 -3.26 12.55
CA MET A 147 -9.18 -4.52 11.83
C MET A 147 -8.76 -4.23 10.39
N PHE A 148 -7.62 -4.77 9.95
CA PHE A 148 -7.17 -4.69 8.56
C PHE A 148 -7.33 -6.03 7.87
N LEU A 149 -7.94 -6.01 6.69
CA LEU A 149 -8.16 -7.19 5.88
C LEU A 149 -7.02 -7.44 4.88
N THR A 150 -7.00 -8.62 4.29
CA THR A 150 -6.02 -8.99 3.24
C THR A 150 -6.07 -8.07 2.03
N ASP A 151 -7.25 -7.53 1.72
CA ASP A 151 -7.47 -6.58 0.63
C ASP A 151 -7.07 -5.14 0.99
N GLN A 152 -6.53 -4.86 2.19
CA GLN A 152 -6.22 -3.52 2.73
C GLN A 152 -7.42 -2.68 3.21
N THR A 153 -8.64 -3.23 3.24
CA THR A 153 -9.80 -2.55 3.84
C THR A 153 -9.64 -2.54 5.37
N SER A 154 -10.05 -1.45 6.03
CA SER A 154 -9.92 -1.29 7.48
C SER A 154 -11.22 -0.87 8.15
N TYR A 155 -11.58 -1.53 9.24
CA TYR A 155 -12.75 -1.19 10.07
C TYR A 155 -12.31 -0.75 11.46
N PHE A 156 -12.77 0.43 11.88
CA PHE A 156 -12.46 1.01 13.18
C PHE A 156 -13.69 0.95 14.08
N LEU A 157 -13.62 0.17 15.16
CA LEU A 157 -14.72 -0.02 16.10
C LEU A 157 -14.34 0.51 17.48
N ASN A 158 -15.21 1.32 18.08
CA ASN A 158 -15.12 1.79 19.45
C ASN A 158 -16.05 1.00 20.37
N PHE A 159 -15.55 0.66 21.55
CA PHE A 159 -16.26 -0.09 22.60
C PHE A 159 -16.02 0.62 23.96
N THR A 160 -16.17 -0.12 25.07
CA THR A 160 -15.53 0.22 26.34
C THR A 160 -14.20 -0.52 26.48
N THR A 161 -13.26 0.00 27.28
CA THR A 161 -11.92 -0.59 27.49
C THR A 161 -11.99 -2.09 27.85
N ARG A 162 -12.84 -2.45 28.82
CA ARG A 162 -13.02 -3.84 29.27
C ARG A 162 -13.60 -4.74 28.18
N THR A 163 -14.54 -4.21 27.39
CA THR A 163 -15.20 -4.96 26.31
C THR A 163 -14.28 -5.17 25.11
N ARG A 164 -13.52 -4.14 24.74
CA ARG A 164 -12.49 -4.18 23.69
C ARG A 164 -11.47 -5.28 23.94
N ASN A 165 -10.99 -5.40 25.18
CA ASN A 165 -10.06 -6.45 25.61
C ASN A 165 -10.64 -7.86 25.41
N LYS A 166 -11.89 -8.08 25.84
CA LYS A 166 -12.58 -9.36 25.66
C LYS A 166 -12.73 -9.74 24.19
N ILE A 167 -13.12 -8.78 23.34
CA ILE A 167 -13.27 -9.02 21.89
C ILE A 167 -11.94 -9.35 21.26
N PHE A 168 -10.89 -8.58 21.57
CA PHE A 168 -9.54 -8.80 21.05
C PHE A 168 -9.05 -10.24 21.36
N THR A 169 -9.14 -10.65 22.62
CA THR A 169 -8.75 -12.00 23.05
C THR A 169 -9.59 -13.09 22.37
N LYS A 170 -10.90 -12.87 22.20
CA LYS A 170 -11.78 -13.83 21.51
C LYS A 170 -11.44 -13.99 20.03
N ILE A 171 -11.16 -12.90 19.31
CA ILE A 171 -10.76 -12.99 17.90
C ILE A 171 -9.46 -13.79 17.76
N LEU A 172 -8.47 -13.52 18.60
CA LEU A 172 -7.18 -14.21 18.55
C LEU A 172 -7.27 -15.68 18.97
N SER A 173 -8.18 -16.02 19.88
CA SER A 173 -8.41 -17.41 20.29
C SER A 173 -8.89 -18.31 19.14
N LEU A 174 -9.47 -17.72 18.08
CA LEU A 174 -9.90 -18.43 16.87
C LEU A 174 -8.75 -18.69 15.88
N GLN A 175 -7.54 -18.23 16.16
CA GLN A 175 -6.33 -18.39 15.33
C GLN A 175 -6.56 -18.06 13.84
N PRO A 176 -6.85 -16.78 13.50
CA PRO A 176 -7.05 -16.39 12.12
C PRO A 176 -5.81 -16.77 11.27
N PRO A 177 -5.98 -17.49 10.13
CA PRO A 177 -4.85 -18.08 9.40
C PRO A 177 -3.90 -17.06 8.78
N ASN A 178 -4.38 -15.84 8.51
CA ASN A 178 -3.62 -14.78 7.83
C ASN A 178 -3.17 -13.65 8.77
N ILE A 179 -3.31 -13.81 10.10
CA ILE A 179 -2.94 -12.78 11.07
C ILE A 179 -1.40 -12.58 11.09
N LEU A 180 -0.95 -11.38 10.78
CA LEU A 180 0.46 -10.97 10.87
C LEU A 180 0.74 -10.24 12.19
N TYR A 181 -0.21 -9.40 12.60
CA TYR A 181 -0.13 -8.57 13.79
C TYR A 181 -1.42 -8.72 14.60
N GLY A 182 -1.29 -9.21 15.83
CA GLY A 182 -2.38 -9.45 16.77
C GLY A 182 -1.87 -9.55 18.20
N SER A 183 -1.03 -8.60 18.59
CA SER A 183 -0.39 -8.58 19.91
C SER A 183 -1.01 -7.50 20.78
N GLY A 184 -1.26 -7.81 22.06
CA GLY A 184 -1.75 -6.85 23.06
C GLY A 184 -0.68 -5.86 23.57
N ARG A 185 0.53 -5.89 22.98
CA ARG A 185 1.68 -5.06 23.35
C ARG A 185 1.42 -3.56 23.21
N SER A 186 2.21 -2.75 23.93
CA SER A 186 2.20 -1.30 23.74
C SER A 186 2.68 -0.93 22.35
N PRO A 187 2.30 0.25 21.83
CA PRO A 187 2.92 0.82 20.64
C PRO A 187 4.46 0.78 20.65
N ALA A 188 5.08 1.11 21.79
CA ALA A 188 6.54 1.10 21.96
C ALA A 188 7.15 -0.31 21.85
N GLU A 189 6.56 -1.30 22.53
CA GLU A 189 7.01 -2.70 22.46
C GLU A 189 6.73 -3.34 21.10
N LEU A 190 5.63 -2.96 20.46
CA LEU A 190 5.29 -3.41 19.12
C LEU A 190 6.34 -2.90 18.12
N LEU A 191 6.73 -1.62 18.18
CA LEU A 191 7.82 -1.09 17.36
C LEU A 191 9.13 -1.86 17.62
N LYS A 192 9.51 -2.04 18.89
CA LYS A 192 10.75 -2.73 19.28
C LYS A 192 10.78 -4.18 18.78
N SER A 193 9.68 -4.91 18.93
CA SER A 193 9.59 -6.32 18.54
C SER A 193 9.41 -6.54 17.04
N SER A 194 8.90 -5.55 16.31
CA SER A 194 8.74 -5.63 14.84
C SER A 194 10.06 -5.62 14.06
N GLY A 195 11.13 -5.09 14.66
CA GLY A 195 12.42 -4.89 13.99
C GLY A 195 12.40 -3.83 12.87
N LEU A 196 11.30 -3.10 12.68
CA LEU A 196 11.12 -2.12 11.59
C LEU A 196 12.16 -1.00 11.63
N THR A 197 12.50 -0.51 12.82
CA THR A 197 13.51 0.54 12.99
C THR A 197 14.88 0.11 12.47
N GLN A 198 15.26 -1.16 12.69
CA GLN A 198 16.52 -1.69 12.17
C GLN A 198 16.46 -1.87 10.64
N LYS A 199 15.34 -2.37 10.11
CA LYS A 199 15.12 -2.48 8.66
C LYS A 199 15.23 -1.14 7.97
N TRP A 200 14.58 -0.11 8.52
CA TRP A 200 14.66 1.25 8.00
C TRP A 200 16.08 1.80 8.08
N ALA A 201 16.72 1.66 9.25
CA ALA A 201 18.11 2.10 9.45
C ALA A 201 19.08 1.46 8.45
N ASN A 202 18.85 0.19 8.10
CA ASN A 202 19.61 -0.57 7.11
C ASN A 202 19.18 -0.32 5.64
N ARG A 203 18.18 0.53 5.39
CA ARG A 203 17.58 0.80 4.06
C ARG A 203 16.83 -0.37 3.41
N GLU A 204 16.32 -1.31 4.20
CA GLU A 204 15.48 -2.42 3.71
C GLU A 204 14.02 -1.98 3.45
N ILE A 205 13.59 -0.87 4.06
CA ILE A 205 12.29 -0.22 3.81
C ILE A 205 12.50 1.27 3.57
N SER A 206 11.66 1.88 2.75
CA SER A 206 11.72 3.30 2.39
C SER A 206 11.38 4.24 3.56
N ASN A 207 11.71 5.53 3.43
CA ASN A 207 11.33 6.54 4.44
C ASN A 207 9.81 6.63 4.55
N PHE A 208 9.09 6.65 3.43
CA PHE A 208 7.64 6.71 3.44
C PHE A 208 7.00 5.49 4.11
N GLU A 209 7.44 4.27 3.77
CA GLU A 209 6.90 3.06 4.40
C GLU A 209 7.13 3.08 5.90
N TYR A 210 8.33 3.51 6.32
CA TYR A 210 8.64 3.62 7.74
C TYR A 210 7.76 4.65 8.45
N LEU A 211 7.55 5.83 7.86
CA LEU A 211 6.64 6.84 8.40
C LEU A 211 5.19 6.33 8.47
N MET A 212 4.72 5.60 7.47
CA MET A 212 3.40 4.97 7.50
C MET A 212 3.30 3.93 8.63
N HIS A 213 4.35 3.12 8.84
CA HIS A 213 4.39 2.18 9.94
C HIS A 213 4.40 2.88 11.30
N LEU A 214 5.22 3.92 11.50
CA LEU A 214 5.24 4.69 12.75
C LEU A 214 3.87 5.29 13.07
N ASN A 215 3.23 5.92 12.08
CA ASN A 215 1.88 6.45 12.21
C ASN A 215 0.89 5.34 12.62
N THR A 216 0.92 4.20 11.92
CA THR A 216 0.05 3.04 12.21
C THR A 216 0.27 2.54 13.63
N ILE A 217 1.52 2.38 14.07
CA ILE A 217 1.84 1.86 15.41
C ILE A 217 1.45 2.87 16.49
N ALA A 218 1.62 4.17 16.23
CA ALA A 218 1.23 5.25 17.13
C ALA A 218 -0.29 5.47 17.25
N GLY A 219 -1.11 4.64 16.58
CA GLY A 219 -2.57 4.68 16.65
C GLY A 219 -3.24 5.60 15.64
N ARG A 220 -2.50 6.14 14.66
CA ARG A 220 -3.06 6.99 13.60
C ARG A 220 -3.84 6.14 12.58
N SER A 221 -4.94 6.68 12.08
CA SER A 221 -5.86 5.99 11.16
C SER A 221 -6.47 6.96 10.15
N TYR A 222 -6.83 6.44 8.97
CA TYR A 222 -7.64 7.16 7.99
C TYR A 222 -9.13 7.20 8.35
N ASN A 223 -9.59 6.33 9.26
CA ASN A 223 -10.99 6.27 9.68
C ASN A 223 -11.38 7.39 10.67
N ASP A 224 -10.39 8.05 11.30
CA ASP A 224 -10.59 9.15 12.26
C ASP A 224 -9.72 10.34 11.87
N LEU A 225 -10.35 11.41 11.36
CA LEU A 225 -9.65 12.62 10.90
C LEU A 225 -8.90 13.36 12.01
N SER A 226 -9.31 13.20 13.27
CA SER A 226 -8.62 13.83 14.41
C SER A 226 -7.31 13.13 14.76
N GLN A 227 -7.14 11.89 14.28
CA GLN A 227 -5.95 11.05 14.44
C GLN A 227 -5.35 10.65 13.08
N TYR A 228 -5.44 11.54 12.10
CA TYR A 228 -4.91 11.31 10.76
C TYR A 228 -3.38 11.09 10.76
N PRO A 229 -2.83 10.30 9.83
CA PRO A 229 -1.39 10.15 9.69
C PRO A 229 -0.68 11.48 9.40
N VAL A 230 0.49 11.68 10.00
CA VAL A 230 1.28 12.92 9.93
C VAL A 230 2.59 12.69 9.21
N PHE A 231 2.94 13.58 8.30
CA PHE A 231 4.20 13.60 7.54
C PHE A 231 4.89 14.97 7.66
N PRO A 232 6.22 15.03 7.63
CA PRO A 232 6.94 16.30 7.67
C PRO A 232 6.78 17.10 6.38
N TRP A 233 6.76 18.43 6.48
CA TRP A 233 7.25 19.26 5.38
C TRP A 233 8.73 18.94 5.10
N ILE A 234 9.06 18.60 3.86
CA ILE A 234 10.42 18.20 3.45
C ILE A 234 11.19 19.34 2.79
N LEU A 235 10.56 20.03 1.83
CA LEU A 235 11.20 21.09 1.06
C LEU A 235 11.03 22.45 1.75
N ALA A 236 11.96 23.35 1.47
CA ALA A 236 11.90 24.76 1.86
C ALA A 236 11.82 25.71 0.65
N ASP A 237 12.13 25.23 -0.55
CA ASP A 237 12.07 26.01 -1.79
C ASP A 237 10.86 25.65 -2.66
N TYR A 238 9.89 26.57 -2.66
CA TYR A 238 8.69 26.52 -3.49
C TYR A 238 8.64 27.67 -4.50
N THR A 239 9.77 28.34 -4.75
CA THR A 239 9.83 29.57 -5.56
C THR A 239 10.76 29.49 -6.76
N SER A 240 11.78 28.63 -6.72
CA SER A 240 12.71 28.47 -7.84
C SER A 240 12.10 27.75 -9.05
N GLU A 241 12.60 28.08 -10.24
CA GLU A 241 12.27 27.41 -11.51
C GLU A 241 12.79 25.96 -11.59
N VAL A 242 13.91 25.69 -10.92
CA VAL A 242 14.54 24.37 -10.87
C VAL A 242 14.90 24.04 -9.44
N LEU A 243 14.40 22.90 -8.95
CA LEU A 243 14.70 22.40 -7.61
C LEU A 243 15.91 21.44 -7.65
N ASP A 244 16.99 21.81 -6.97
CA ASP A 244 18.13 20.93 -6.76
C ASP A 244 18.00 20.14 -5.45
N LEU A 245 17.85 18.83 -5.55
CA LEU A 245 17.75 17.93 -4.39
C LEU A 245 19.12 17.57 -3.78
N ASN A 246 20.22 18.07 -4.35
CA ASN A 246 21.55 17.93 -3.76
C ASN A 246 21.93 19.14 -2.89
N ASP A 247 21.22 20.27 -3.02
CA ASP A 247 21.45 21.46 -2.19
C ASP A 247 20.70 21.33 -0.85
N PRO A 248 21.39 21.33 0.30
CA PRO A 248 20.75 21.32 1.62
C PRO A 248 19.75 22.45 1.84
N ARG A 249 19.91 23.61 1.16
CA ARG A 249 19.01 24.76 1.29
C ARG A 249 17.62 24.52 0.70
N SER A 250 17.49 23.52 -0.18
CA SER A 250 16.21 23.09 -0.73
C SER A 250 15.33 22.39 0.31
N PHE A 251 15.90 21.99 1.45
CA PHE A 251 15.23 21.21 2.48
C PHE A 251 14.96 22.02 3.75
N ARG A 252 13.86 21.67 4.42
CA ARG A 252 13.58 22.11 5.77
C ARG A 252 14.56 21.48 6.76
N ASP A 253 14.90 22.21 7.81
CA ASP A 253 15.50 21.63 9.01
C ASP A 253 14.50 20.72 9.75
N LEU A 254 14.69 19.40 9.61
CA LEU A 254 13.86 18.36 10.22
C LEU A 254 14.06 18.23 11.74
N SER A 255 15.06 18.91 12.31
CA SER A 255 15.30 18.90 13.76
C SER A 255 14.43 19.88 14.54
N LYS A 256 13.72 20.76 13.83
CA LYS A 256 12.88 21.84 14.39
C LYS A 256 11.40 21.65 14.06
N PRO A 257 10.46 21.95 14.99
CA PRO A 257 9.04 22.01 14.68
C PRO A 257 8.71 23.24 13.80
N ILE A 258 7.58 23.21 13.07
CA ILE A 258 7.19 24.22 12.07
C ILE A 258 7.33 25.65 12.60
N GLY A 259 6.81 25.92 13.81
CA GLY A 259 6.73 27.26 14.37
C GLY A 259 8.08 27.97 14.53
N VAL A 260 9.20 27.22 14.55
CA VAL A 260 10.56 27.75 14.73
C VAL A 260 11.54 27.31 13.64
N VAL A 261 11.02 26.80 12.51
CA VAL A 261 11.84 26.61 11.29
C VAL A 261 12.40 27.95 10.84
N ASN A 262 11.57 29.00 10.85
CA ASN A 262 12.04 30.37 10.67
C ASN A 262 12.73 30.85 11.97
N PRO A 263 14.05 31.10 11.95
CA PRO A 263 14.80 31.44 13.16
C PRO A 263 14.36 32.75 13.80
N LYS A 264 13.67 33.63 13.06
CA LYS A 264 13.10 34.88 13.61
C LYS A 264 12.04 34.63 14.67
N ASN A 265 11.33 33.50 14.59
CA ASN A 265 10.21 33.18 15.46
C ASN A 265 10.65 32.56 16.79
N GLU A 266 11.90 32.07 16.87
CA GLU A 266 12.37 31.29 18.02
C GLU A 266 12.30 32.08 19.34
N ALA A 267 12.74 33.34 19.31
CA ALA A 267 12.71 34.22 20.48
C ALA A 267 11.28 34.54 20.94
N GLU A 268 10.36 34.76 20.00
CA GLU A 268 8.95 35.06 20.30
C GLU A 268 8.27 33.83 20.93
N VAL A 269 8.42 32.66 20.33
CA VAL A 269 7.82 31.40 20.81
C VAL A 269 8.34 31.05 22.20
N ARG A 270 9.65 31.19 22.43
CA ARG A 270 10.27 30.97 23.75
C ARG A 270 9.75 31.97 24.79
N SER A 271 9.71 33.26 24.45
CA SER A 271 9.21 34.30 25.36
C SER A 271 7.75 34.10 25.75
N LYS A 272 6.90 33.62 24.82
CA LYS A 272 5.50 33.28 25.11
C LYS A 272 5.38 32.13 26.10
N PHE A 273 6.19 31.09 25.94
CA PHE A 273 6.22 29.95 26.86
C PHE A 273 6.68 30.39 28.25
N ASP A 274 7.80 31.13 28.32
CA ASP A 274 8.39 31.56 29.59
C ASP A 274 7.46 32.52 30.35
N GLY A 275 6.82 33.45 29.65
CA GLY A 275 5.89 34.43 30.21
C GLY A 275 4.45 33.95 30.40
N PHE A 276 4.11 32.71 30.02
CA PHE A 276 2.76 32.18 30.23
C PHE A 276 2.52 31.88 31.71
N GLU A 277 1.55 32.58 32.30
CA GLU A 277 1.02 32.35 33.64
C GLU A 277 -0.49 32.18 33.55
N ASP A 278 -1.00 31.01 33.94
CA ASP A 278 -2.43 30.74 33.95
C ASP A 278 -3.05 31.26 35.26
N PRO A 279 -4.07 32.14 35.22
CA PRO A 279 -4.73 32.65 36.43
C PRO A 279 -5.35 31.55 37.32
N SER A 280 -5.69 30.40 36.73
CA SER A 280 -6.25 29.26 37.48
C SER A 280 -5.19 28.28 37.99
N GLY A 281 -3.94 28.38 37.51
CA GLY A 281 -2.86 27.42 37.78
C GLY A 281 -3.10 26.01 37.23
N MET A 282 -4.14 25.81 36.41
CA MET A 282 -4.56 24.51 35.89
C MET A 282 -3.93 24.21 34.54
N ILE A 283 -3.69 25.22 33.71
CA ILE A 283 -3.17 25.06 32.35
C ILE A 283 -1.63 25.06 32.40
N PRO A 284 -0.96 23.95 32.03
CA PRO A 284 0.49 23.92 31.94
C PRO A 284 1.00 24.85 30.83
N LYS A 285 2.27 25.30 30.93
CA LYS A 285 2.92 26.10 29.88
C LYS A 285 3.00 25.32 28.56
N PHE A 286 2.76 26.01 27.44
CA PHE A 286 2.82 25.44 26.09
C PHE A 286 3.37 26.47 25.09
N HIS A 287 3.94 25.98 23.98
CA HIS A 287 4.43 26.81 22.89
C HIS A 287 3.31 27.09 21.87
N TYR A 288 2.49 26.08 21.58
CA TYR A 288 1.48 26.13 20.52
C TYR A 288 0.08 25.77 21.05
N GLY A 289 -0.88 26.67 20.85
CA GLY A 289 -2.30 26.42 21.12
C GLY A 289 -3.02 25.71 19.97
N THR A 290 -2.40 25.65 18.80
CA THR A 290 -2.84 24.87 17.64
C THR A 290 -1.99 23.60 17.54
N HIS A 291 -2.48 22.60 16.80
CA HIS A 291 -1.79 21.33 16.63
C HIS A 291 -1.41 21.11 15.16
N TYR A 292 -0.31 20.40 14.93
CA TYR A 292 0.21 20.10 13.58
C TYR A 292 -0.66 19.13 12.77
N SER A 293 -1.58 18.42 13.44
CA SER A 293 -2.51 17.46 12.84
C SER A 293 -3.88 17.56 13.48
N ASN A 294 -4.88 17.98 12.72
CA ASN A 294 -6.26 18.09 13.17
C ASN A 294 -7.21 17.90 11.97
N SER A 295 -8.48 17.61 12.24
CA SER A 295 -9.46 17.30 11.20
C SER A 295 -9.64 18.46 10.21
N ALA A 296 -9.64 19.71 10.70
CA ALA A 296 -9.77 20.90 9.85
C ALA A 296 -8.58 21.05 8.88
N GLY A 297 -7.36 20.71 9.31
CA GLY A 297 -6.16 20.73 8.48
C GLY A 297 -6.19 19.67 7.38
N VAL A 298 -6.68 18.46 7.68
CA VAL A 298 -6.85 17.41 6.66
C VAL A 298 -7.87 17.84 5.62
N LEU A 299 -9.03 18.34 6.06
CA LEU A 299 -10.08 18.85 5.16
C LEU A 299 -9.62 20.06 4.35
N HIS A 300 -8.76 20.92 4.93
CA HIS A 300 -8.16 22.05 4.23
C HIS A 300 -7.32 21.57 3.03
N TYR A 301 -6.47 20.55 3.20
CA TYR A 301 -5.68 20.01 2.10
C TYR A 301 -6.53 19.25 1.07
N LEU A 302 -7.52 18.46 1.53
CA LEU A 302 -8.30 17.56 0.67
C LEU A 302 -9.62 18.15 0.13
N ILE A 303 -9.82 19.48 0.23
CA ILE A 303 -11.05 20.17 -0.17
C ILE A 303 -11.50 19.94 -1.63
N ARG A 304 -10.64 19.42 -2.50
CA ARG A 304 -10.94 19.13 -3.93
C ARG A 304 -11.41 17.70 -4.19
N VAL A 305 -11.48 16.87 -3.15
CA VAL A 305 -11.70 15.43 -3.27
C VAL A 305 -12.90 15.05 -2.42
N GLU A 306 -13.82 14.26 -2.98
CA GLU A 306 -14.91 13.66 -2.18
C GLU A 306 -14.41 12.43 -1.40
N PRO A 307 -14.93 12.16 -0.19
CA PRO A 307 -16.02 12.86 0.51
C PRO A 307 -15.56 14.10 1.31
N PHE A 308 -14.28 14.49 1.25
CA PHE A 308 -13.71 15.55 2.08
C PHE A 308 -14.27 16.94 1.78
N THR A 309 -14.75 17.16 0.54
CA THR A 309 -15.44 18.40 0.15
C THR A 309 -16.76 18.53 0.92
N SER A 310 -17.57 17.48 0.91
CA SER A 310 -18.82 17.41 1.68
C SER A 310 -18.59 17.60 3.19
N LEU A 311 -17.56 16.95 3.73
CA LEU A 311 -17.19 17.08 5.15
C LEU A 311 -16.67 18.50 5.51
N HIS A 312 -15.98 19.17 4.59
CA HIS A 312 -15.57 20.56 4.78
C HIS A 312 -16.79 21.48 4.89
N ILE A 313 -17.77 21.30 4.01
CA ILE A 313 -19.02 22.06 3.99
C ILE A 313 -19.80 21.85 5.29
N GLU A 314 -19.90 20.60 5.75
CA GLU A 314 -20.55 20.27 7.02
C GLU A 314 -19.87 20.97 8.21
N LEU A 315 -18.53 20.89 8.29
CA LEU A 315 -17.75 21.55 9.33
C LEU A 315 -17.94 23.09 9.32
N GLN A 316 -18.17 23.67 8.14
CA GLN A 316 -18.40 25.10 7.94
C GLN A 316 -19.88 25.50 8.04
N SER A 317 -20.74 24.66 8.62
CA SER A 317 -22.18 24.91 8.80
C SER A 317 -22.97 25.00 7.47
N GLY A 318 -22.67 24.11 6.52
CA GLY A 318 -23.42 23.97 5.27
C GLY A 318 -22.97 24.91 4.14
N ARG A 319 -21.76 25.45 4.21
CA ARG A 319 -21.23 26.44 3.24
C ARG A 319 -19.73 26.25 3.01
N PHE A 320 -19.20 26.79 1.91
CA PHE A 320 -17.75 26.88 1.72
C PHE A 320 -17.13 28.00 2.55
N ASP A 321 -15.86 27.81 2.95
CA ASP A 321 -15.03 28.86 3.54
C ASP A 321 -14.73 29.99 2.54
N VAL A 322 -14.21 31.13 3.01
CA VAL A 322 -13.74 32.23 2.15
C VAL A 322 -12.54 31.77 1.33
N ALA A 323 -12.55 32.09 0.04
CA ALA A 323 -11.54 31.67 -0.94
C ALA A 323 -10.08 31.92 -0.46
N ASP A 324 -9.80 33.09 0.13
CA ASP A 324 -8.46 33.46 0.63
C ASP A 324 -7.94 32.56 1.78
N ARG A 325 -8.82 31.88 2.51
CA ARG A 325 -8.45 30.91 3.57
C ARG A 325 -8.40 29.47 3.09
N GLN A 326 -8.95 29.18 1.92
CA GLN A 326 -8.90 27.85 1.34
C GLN A 326 -7.50 27.52 0.80
N PHE A 327 -7.18 26.23 0.78
CA PHE A 327 -5.94 25.75 0.19
C PHE A 327 -5.96 25.99 -1.32
N HIS A 328 -5.15 26.92 -1.81
CA HIS A 328 -5.11 27.26 -3.22
C HIS A 328 -3.68 27.38 -3.79
N SER A 329 -2.65 27.45 -2.96
CA SER A 329 -1.27 27.63 -3.42
C SER A 329 -0.27 27.05 -2.44
N ILE A 330 0.59 26.13 -2.91
CA ILE A 330 1.65 25.52 -2.09
C ILE A 330 2.69 26.57 -1.66
N PRO A 331 3.24 27.41 -2.56
CA PRO A 331 4.18 28.46 -2.16
C PRO A 331 3.60 29.43 -1.13
N GLN A 332 2.33 29.82 -1.29
CA GLN A 332 1.67 30.73 -0.36
C GLN A 332 1.43 30.07 1.00
N THR A 333 1.00 28.81 1.04
CA THR A 333 0.84 28.05 2.30
C THR A 333 2.16 27.95 3.05
N TRP A 334 3.26 27.59 2.37
CA TRP A 334 4.58 27.54 2.99
C TRP A 334 5.00 28.90 3.56
N LYS A 335 4.80 29.98 2.80
CA LYS A 335 5.11 31.34 3.24
C LYS A 335 4.33 31.74 4.49
N LEU A 336 3.02 31.45 4.53
CA LEU A 336 2.17 31.74 5.68
C LEU A 336 2.63 31.00 6.94
N LEU A 337 3.08 29.74 6.81
CA LEU A 337 3.65 28.97 7.92
C LEU A 337 4.96 29.59 8.43
N MET A 338 5.80 30.12 7.53
CA MET A 338 7.05 30.80 7.93
C MET A 338 6.80 32.16 8.60
N ASP A 339 5.74 32.86 8.20
CA ASP A 339 5.39 34.20 8.71
C ASP A 339 4.58 34.15 10.03
N ASN A 340 3.80 33.09 10.27
CA ASN A 340 2.97 32.95 11.47
C ASN A 340 3.42 31.76 12.35
N PRO A 341 4.10 32.00 13.48
CA PRO A 341 4.58 30.92 14.37
C PRO A 341 3.48 30.14 15.08
N ASN A 342 2.22 30.61 15.05
CA ASN A 342 1.09 29.90 15.63
C ASN A 342 0.42 28.93 14.64
N ASP A 343 0.78 28.98 13.36
CA ASP A 343 0.34 27.99 12.39
C ASP A 343 1.43 26.92 12.21
N VAL A 344 1.20 25.76 12.82
CA VAL A 344 2.19 24.68 12.93
C VAL A 344 1.81 23.42 12.18
N LYS A 345 0.92 23.53 11.18
CA LYS A 345 0.44 22.38 10.40
C LYS A 345 1.58 21.64 9.71
N GLU A 346 1.67 20.34 9.94
CA GLU A 346 2.51 19.45 9.16
C GLU A 346 1.74 18.92 7.94
N LEU A 347 2.39 18.07 7.13
CA LEU A 347 1.80 17.49 5.93
C LEU A 347 1.03 16.20 6.23
N ILE A 348 0.23 15.80 5.25
CA ILE A 348 -0.45 14.51 5.17
C ILE A 348 0.27 13.59 4.15
N PRO A 349 0.10 12.26 4.24
CA PRO A 349 0.74 11.31 3.32
C PRO A 349 0.47 11.57 1.83
N GLU A 350 -0.68 12.14 1.50
CA GLU A 350 -1.17 12.37 0.14
C GLU A 350 -0.22 13.24 -0.69
N PHE A 351 0.53 14.14 -0.04
CA PHE A 351 1.60 14.95 -0.67
C PHE A 351 2.75 14.13 -1.28
N PHE A 352 2.77 12.81 -1.11
CA PHE A 352 3.83 11.91 -1.58
C PHE A 352 3.33 10.79 -2.48
N TYR A 353 2.03 10.72 -2.79
CA TYR A 353 1.50 9.68 -3.68
C TYR A 353 0.19 10.01 -4.41
N PHE A 354 -0.54 11.06 -4.03
CA PHE A 354 -1.90 11.32 -4.51
C PHE A 354 -1.97 12.66 -5.24
N PRO A 355 -1.78 12.74 -6.57
CA PRO A 355 -1.80 14.02 -7.30
C PRO A 355 -3.20 14.66 -7.40
N GLU A 356 -4.26 13.89 -7.21
CA GLU A 356 -5.64 14.31 -7.48
C GLU A 356 -6.12 15.41 -6.52
N PHE A 357 -5.64 15.46 -5.27
CA PHE A 357 -6.05 16.52 -4.34
C PHE A 357 -5.58 17.93 -4.75
N LEU A 358 -4.63 18.01 -5.69
CA LEU A 358 -4.15 19.27 -6.25
C LEU A 358 -4.99 19.74 -7.45
N LYS A 359 -5.86 18.89 -7.98
CA LYS A 359 -6.69 19.18 -9.17
C LYS A 359 -8.16 19.29 -8.80
N ASN A 360 -8.84 20.30 -9.33
CA ASN A 360 -10.29 20.45 -9.19
C ASN A 360 -11.03 19.58 -10.23
N MET A 361 -10.84 18.26 -10.17
CA MET A 361 -11.42 17.32 -11.14
C MET A 361 -12.95 17.39 -11.19
N ASN A 362 -13.58 17.63 -10.05
CA ASN A 362 -15.02 17.72 -9.87
C ASN A 362 -15.60 19.10 -10.23
N ARG A 363 -14.74 20.08 -10.59
CA ARG A 363 -15.10 21.44 -11.00
C ARG A 363 -15.93 22.19 -9.94
N PHE A 364 -15.59 22.04 -8.68
CA PHE A 364 -16.23 22.77 -7.59
C PHE A 364 -16.05 24.28 -7.76
N ASP A 365 -17.06 25.06 -7.36
CA ASP A 365 -16.89 26.50 -7.21
C ASP A 365 -16.23 26.80 -5.86
N LEU A 366 -14.93 27.05 -5.89
CA LEU A 366 -14.13 27.38 -4.70
C LEU A 366 -14.06 28.90 -4.44
N GLY A 367 -14.72 29.71 -5.27
CA GLY A 367 -14.80 31.16 -5.14
C GLY A 367 -13.64 31.91 -5.80
N VAL A 368 -13.50 33.18 -5.42
CA VAL A 368 -12.58 34.14 -6.04
C VAL A 368 -11.80 34.88 -4.95
N LEU A 369 -10.50 35.02 -5.12
CA LEU A 369 -9.62 35.71 -4.19
C LEU A 369 -9.99 37.20 -4.07
N GLN A 370 -10.00 37.73 -2.85
CA GLN A 370 -10.47 39.10 -2.62
C GLN A 370 -9.58 40.16 -3.27
N MET A 371 -8.25 39.98 -3.20
CA MET A 371 -7.27 40.95 -3.70
C MET A 371 -6.99 40.82 -5.20
N THR A 372 -6.62 39.62 -5.67
CA THR A 372 -6.22 39.41 -7.07
C THR A 372 -7.41 39.25 -8.01
N LYS A 373 -8.61 38.95 -7.48
CA LYS A 373 -9.82 38.61 -8.23
C LYS A 373 -9.66 37.35 -9.10
N GLU A 374 -8.66 36.52 -8.83
CA GLU A 374 -8.47 35.25 -9.51
C GLU A 374 -9.40 34.18 -8.93
N LYS A 375 -9.92 33.32 -9.82
CA LYS A 375 -10.76 32.18 -9.43
C LYS A 375 -9.90 31.10 -8.80
N VAL A 376 -10.35 30.55 -7.67
CA VAL A 376 -9.74 29.37 -7.05
C VAL A 376 -10.19 28.13 -7.82
N ASP A 377 -9.23 27.36 -8.32
CA ASP A 377 -9.46 26.15 -9.11
C ASP A 377 -8.40 25.09 -8.74
N ASP A 378 -7.59 24.61 -9.67
CA ASP A 378 -6.39 23.80 -9.36
C ASP A 378 -5.46 24.51 -8.38
N VAL A 379 -4.75 23.74 -7.56
CA VAL A 379 -3.76 24.27 -6.62
C VAL A 379 -2.58 24.84 -7.40
N VAL A 380 -2.20 26.07 -7.09
CA VAL A 380 -1.01 26.71 -7.65
C VAL A 380 0.24 25.98 -7.16
N LEU A 381 0.92 25.34 -8.11
CA LEU A 381 2.15 24.59 -7.90
C LEU A 381 3.38 25.51 -7.91
N PRO A 382 4.49 25.09 -7.27
CA PRO A 382 5.77 25.77 -7.43
C PRO A 382 6.28 25.69 -8.88
N PRO A 383 7.08 26.66 -9.37
CA PRO A 383 7.49 26.72 -10.79
C PRO A 383 8.22 25.47 -11.30
N TRP A 384 8.96 24.78 -10.43
CA TRP A 384 9.66 23.54 -10.77
C TRP A 384 8.75 22.32 -11.02
N ALA A 385 7.44 22.40 -10.74
CA ALA A 385 6.46 21.35 -11.01
C ALA A 385 5.44 21.81 -12.06
N LYS A 386 5.45 21.18 -13.24
CA LYS A 386 4.54 21.57 -14.34
C LYS A 386 3.15 20.95 -14.18
N THR A 387 3.09 19.78 -13.56
CA THR A 387 1.84 19.04 -13.31
C THR A 387 1.78 18.59 -11.85
N ALA A 388 0.59 18.21 -11.37
CA ALA A 388 0.45 17.64 -10.03
C ALA A 388 1.24 16.33 -9.90
N GLU A 389 1.32 15.55 -10.98
CA GLU A 389 2.12 14.33 -11.06
C GLU A 389 3.63 14.64 -10.92
N ASP A 390 4.14 15.70 -11.58
CA ASP A 390 5.51 16.17 -11.39
C ASP A 390 5.76 16.55 -9.93
N PHE A 391 4.83 17.30 -9.33
CA PHE A 391 4.92 17.72 -7.94
C PHE A 391 5.06 16.50 -7.01
N ILE A 392 4.14 15.53 -7.11
CA ILE A 392 4.16 14.32 -6.29
C ILE A 392 5.43 13.49 -6.52
N ALA A 393 5.84 13.30 -7.78
CA ALA A 393 7.03 12.53 -8.11
C ALA A 393 8.32 13.17 -7.53
N ILE A 394 8.44 14.50 -7.61
CA ILE A 394 9.56 15.25 -7.05
C ILE A 394 9.52 15.24 -5.53
N HIS A 395 8.35 15.41 -4.92
CA HIS A 395 8.18 15.43 -3.47
C HIS A 395 8.47 14.05 -2.85
N ARG A 396 8.04 12.97 -3.52
CA ARG A 396 8.41 11.60 -3.16
C ARG A 396 9.92 11.38 -3.25
N ARG A 397 10.55 11.88 -4.31
CA ARG A 397 12.02 11.82 -4.48
C ARG A 397 12.76 12.62 -3.41
N ALA A 398 12.23 13.76 -2.98
CA ALA A 398 12.78 14.55 -1.90
C ALA A 398 12.72 13.79 -0.57
N LEU A 399 11.58 13.13 -0.26
CA LEU A 399 11.43 12.29 0.93
C LEU A 399 12.42 11.12 0.96
N GLU A 400 12.66 10.47 -0.18
CA GLU A 400 13.61 9.36 -0.30
C GLU A 400 15.06 9.80 -0.57
N SER A 401 15.33 11.12 -0.54
CA SER A 401 16.67 11.66 -0.77
C SER A 401 17.65 11.28 0.35
N GLU A 402 18.94 11.42 0.04
CA GLU A 402 20.02 11.17 1.00
C GLU A 402 19.95 12.16 2.17
N TYR A 403 19.69 13.44 1.90
CA TYR A 403 19.56 14.46 2.94
C TYR A 403 18.49 14.09 3.96
N VAL A 404 17.27 13.79 3.50
CA VAL A 404 16.16 13.42 4.38
C VAL A 404 16.47 12.12 5.12
N SER A 405 17.00 11.11 4.43
CA SER A 405 17.37 9.83 5.05
C SER A 405 18.31 10.01 6.24
N GLN A 406 19.28 10.93 6.15
CA GLN A 406 20.22 11.19 7.24
C GLN A 406 19.61 12.00 8.40
N HIS A 407 18.55 12.79 8.18
CA HIS A 407 18.01 13.73 9.17
C HIS A 407 16.61 13.40 9.70
N LEU A 408 15.87 12.49 9.05
CA LEU A 408 14.47 12.19 9.38
C LEU A 408 14.26 11.68 10.82
N HIS A 409 15.26 10.99 11.38
CA HIS A 409 15.26 10.54 12.77
C HIS A 409 15.04 11.70 13.78
N HIS A 410 15.51 12.91 13.48
CA HIS A 410 15.26 14.08 14.34
C HIS A 410 13.80 14.53 14.33
N TRP A 411 13.13 14.45 13.18
CA TRP A 411 11.70 14.75 13.10
C TRP A 411 10.88 13.67 13.82
N ILE A 412 11.29 12.41 13.69
CA ILE A 412 10.67 11.30 14.43
C ILE A 412 10.82 11.52 15.94
N ASP A 413 11.95 12.04 16.41
CA ASP A 413 12.13 12.39 17.83
C ASP A 413 11.13 13.44 18.32
N LEU A 414 10.77 14.43 17.49
CA LEU A 414 9.77 15.47 17.82
C LEU A 414 8.35 14.90 17.90
N ILE A 415 7.98 14.03 16.96
CA ILE A 415 6.59 13.59 16.80
C ILE A 415 6.29 12.30 17.58
N PHE A 416 7.20 11.33 17.59
CA PHE A 416 7.00 10.00 18.19
C PHE A 416 8.03 9.65 19.26
N GLY A 417 9.13 10.39 19.36
CA GLY A 417 10.26 10.05 20.22
C GLY A 417 10.37 10.90 21.49
N TYR A 418 11.60 11.02 21.97
CA TYR A 418 11.88 11.58 23.29
C TYR A 418 11.71 13.11 23.40
N LYS A 419 11.59 13.83 22.26
CA LYS A 419 11.33 15.28 22.22
C LYS A 419 9.84 15.63 22.11
N GLN A 420 8.94 14.64 22.23
CA GLN A 420 7.50 14.86 22.21
C GLN A 420 6.96 15.48 23.52
N LYS A 421 7.54 15.11 24.66
CA LYS A 421 7.13 15.53 26.01
C LYS A 421 8.34 15.80 26.91
N GLY A 422 8.09 16.42 28.07
CA GLY A 422 9.10 16.64 29.12
C GLY A 422 10.14 17.73 28.78
N PRO A 423 11.26 17.79 29.51
CA PRO A 423 12.25 18.87 29.38
C PRO A 423 12.84 18.98 27.97
N LYS A 424 13.00 17.84 27.27
CA LYS A 424 13.52 17.82 25.90
C LYS A 424 12.55 18.41 24.88
N ALA A 425 11.25 18.32 25.12
CA ALA A 425 10.26 19.04 24.32
C ALA A 425 10.32 20.55 24.55
N VAL A 426 10.59 21.00 25.79
CA VAL A 426 10.78 22.42 26.12
C VAL A 426 12.02 22.99 25.44
N GLU A 427 13.15 22.28 25.53
CA GLU A 427 14.41 22.66 24.86
C GLU A 427 14.21 22.81 23.33
N ALA A 428 13.43 21.90 22.73
CA ALA A 428 13.15 21.89 21.29
C ALA A 428 11.98 22.80 20.86
N LEU A 429 11.36 23.55 21.79
CA LEU A 429 10.19 24.39 21.55
C LEU A 429 9.02 23.62 20.90
N ASN A 430 8.73 22.42 21.43
CA ASN A 430 7.82 21.43 20.85
C ASN A 430 6.72 20.99 21.86
N VAL A 431 6.19 21.93 22.64
CA VAL A 431 5.14 21.67 23.64
C VAL A 431 3.80 22.20 23.14
N PHE A 432 2.82 21.32 23.01
CA PHE A 432 1.47 21.63 22.56
C PHE A 432 0.51 21.81 23.73
N TYR A 433 -0.71 22.27 23.44
CA TYR A 433 -1.75 22.38 24.45
C TYR A 433 -2.03 21.04 25.15
N TYR A 434 -2.17 21.04 26.48
CA TYR A 434 -2.15 19.84 27.29
C TYR A 434 -3.24 18.81 26.92
N CYS A 435 -4.44 19.27 26.52
CA CYS A 435 -5.54 18.42 26.09
C CYS A 435 -5.24 17.57 24.85
N SER A 436 -4.17 17.89 24.10
CA SER A 436 -3.75 17.10 22.94
C SER A 436 -3.01 15.81 23.34
N TYR A 437 -2.54 15.70 24.59
CA TYR A 437 -1.74 14.56 25.05
C TYR A 437 -2.61 13.50 25.73
N GLU A 438 -2.29 12.23 25.45
CA GLU A 438 -2.88 11.08 26.15
C GLU A 438 -2.65 11.18 27.66
N GLY A 439 -3.69 10.85 28.44
CA GLY A 439 -3.69 10.82 29.91
C GLY A 439 -3.96 12.19 30.57
N ALA A 440 -3.96 13.29 29.82
CA ALA A 440 -4.10 14.63 30.39
C ALA A 440 -5.50 14.93 30.96
N VAL A 441 -6.55 14.36 30.36
CA VAL A 441 -7.94 14.51 30.80
C VAL A 441 -8.63 13.15 30.83
N ASP A 442 -9.23 12.80 31.97
CA ASP A 442 -10.00 11.58 32.13
C ASP A 442 -11.50 11.83 31.86
N LEU A 443 -11.94 11.52 30.63
CA LEU A 443 -13.34 11.72 30.19
C LEU A 443 -14.35 10.89 30.99
N ASP A 444 -13.94 9.77 31.59
CA ASP A 444 -14.86 8.89 32.31
C ASP A 444 -15.15 9.38 33.73
N LYS A 445 -14.31 10.28 34.27
CA LYS A 445 -14.55 11.00 35.53
C LYS A 445 -15.46 12.22 35.39
N ILE A 446 -15.71 12.69 34.16
CA ILE A 446 -16.60 13.84 33.92
C ILE A 446 -18.06 13.37 33.97
N ALA A 447 -18.73 13.64 35.09
CA ALA A 447 -20.12 13.25 35.31
C ALA A 447 -21.13 14.09 34.49
N ASN A 448 -20.80 15.35 34.18
CA ASN A 448 -21.69 16.25 33.44
C ASN A 448 -21.61 15.95 31.92
N PRO A 449 -22.71 15.51 31.27
CA PRO A 449 -22.71 15.16 29.86
C PRO A 449 -22.38 16.34 28.94
N ILE A 450 -22.77 17.57 29.30
CA ILE A 450 -22.50 18.77 28.48
C ILE A 450 -21.00 19.11 28.52
N GLU A 451 -20.40 19.07 29.70
CA GLU A 451 -18.96 19.31 29.86
C GLU A 451 -18.15 18.23 29.15
N ARG A 452 -18.58 16.96 29.26
CA ARG A 452 -17.97 15.84 28.56
C ARG A 452 -18.00 16.05 27.04
N GLU A 453 -19.16 16.42 26.49
CA GLU A 453 -19.31 16.69 25.06
C GLU A 453 -18.44 17.89 24.62
N ALA A 454 -18.34 18.93 25.43
CA ALA A 454 -17.47 20.07 25.15
C ALA A 454 -15.99 19.69 25.12
N VAL A 455 -15.53 18.87 26.07
CA VAL A 455 -14.14 18.36 26.09
C VAL A 455 -13.89 17.40 24.93
N GLU A 456 -14.82 16.51 24.61
CA GLU A 456 -14.73 15.64 23.42
C GLU A 456 -14.67 16.45 22.12
N GLY A 457 -15.47 17.51 22.01
CA GLY A 457 -15.43 18.43 20.87
C GLY A 457 -14.09 19.18 20.77
N MET A 458 -13.51 19.57 21.91
CA MET A 458 -12.19 20.19 21.97
C MET A 458 -11.10 19.22 21.50
N ILE A 459 -11.06 17.99 22.02
CA ILE A 459 -10.06 16.98 21.63
C ILE A 459 -10.12 16.69 20.13
N ASN A 460 -11.34 16.59 19.57
CA ASN A 460 -11.52 16.30 18.15
C ASN A 460 -11.12 17.46 17.23
N ASN A 461 -11.41 18.70 17.62
CA ASN A 461 -11.16 19.88 16.77
C ASN A 461 -9.74 20.45 16.91
N PHE A 462 -9.14 20.39 18.10
CA PHE A 462 -7.81 20.93 18.35
C PHE A 462 -6.69 19.99 17.88
N GLY A 463 -6.95 18.69 17.76
CA GLY A 463 -6.00 17.68 17.30
C GLY A 463 -5.39 16.86 18.43
N GLN A 464 -5.01 15.62 18.10
CA GLN A 464 -4.48 14.66 19.07
C GLN A 464 -3.00 14.38 18.79
N THR A 465 -2.15 14.39 19.82
CA THR A 465 -0.74 13.99 19.72
C THR A 465 -0.65 12.45 19.59
N PRO A 466 0.19 11.89 18.69
CA PRO A 466 0.33 10.44 18.56
C PRO A 466 0.89 9.81 19.83
N SER A 467 0.69 8.50 20.04
CA SER A 467 1.37 7.81 21.14
C SER A 467 2.89 7.91 21.00
N GLN A 468 3.57 8.21 22.10
CA GLN A 468 5.03 8.19 22.16
C GLN A 468 5.52 6.74 22.00
N LEU A 469 6.42 6.53 21.05
CA LEU A 469 6.96 5.21 20.71
C LEU A 469 8.33 4.96 21.34
N LEU A 470 9.10 6.02 21.58
CA LEU A 470 10.50 5.93 22.01
C LEU A 470 10.82 6.99 23.08
N ARG A 471 11.60 6.59 24.08
CA ARG A 471 12.13 7.49 25.12
C ARG A 471 13.60 7.84 24.93
N ASP A 472 14.29 7.12 24.06
CA ASP A 472 15.68 7.35 23.67
C ASP A 472 15.75 8.02 22.28
N PRO A 473 16.88 8.68 21.93
CA PRO A 473 17.09 9.21 20.59
C PRO A 473 16.91 8.17 19.50
N HIS A 474 16.14 8.52 18.47
CA HIS A 474 15.90 7.65 17.34
C HIS A 474 17.22 7.36 16.58
N PRO A 475 17.52 6.11 16.22
CA PRO A 475 18.74 5.81 15.48
C PRO A 475 18.75 6.50 14.12
N ARG A 476 19.94 6.92 13.68
CA ARG A 476 20.16 7.47 12.33
C ARG A 476 20.07 6.36 11.29
N ARG A 477 19.49 6.68 10.13
CA ARG A 477 19.57 5.82 8.93
C ARG A 477 21.00 5.79 8.41
N LEU A 478 21.47 4.62 7.96
CA LEU A 478 22.79 4.52 7.34
C LEU A 478 22.84 5.39 6.08
N SER A 479 23.97 6.05 5.86
CA SER A 479 24.26 6.74 4.60
C SER A 479 24.51 5.74 3.46
N LEU A 480 24.43 6.19 2.20
CA LEU A 480 24.81 5.34 1.05
C LEU A 480 26.27 4.89 1.14
N ASP A 481 27.16 5.75 1.64
CA ASP A 481 28.58 5.42 1.81
C ASP A 481 28.78 4.33 2.87
N GLU A 482 28.09 4.43 4.02
CA GLU A 482 28.13 3.40 5.06
C GLU A 482 27.55 2.07 4.58
N LEU A 483 26.46 2.11 3.80
CA LEU A 483 25.90 0.93 3.17
C LEU A 483 26.90 0.31 2.19
N THR A 484 27.55 1.13 1.38
CA THR A 484 28.59 0.70 0.44
C THR A 484 29.76 0.07 1.18
N ILE A 485 30.20 0.63 2.31
CA ILE A 485 31.25 0.03 3.16
C ILE A 485 30.81 -1.33 3.70
N ARG A 486 29.56 -1.47 4.17
CA ARG A 486 29.03 -2.77 4.63
C ARG A 486 28.93 -3.79 3.50
N LEU A 487 28.53 -3.37 2.31
CA LEU A 487 28.57 -4.19 1.10
C LEU A 487 30.00 -4.64 0.83
N LEU A 488 30.98 -3.72 0.88
CA LEU A 488 32.38 -4.03 0.62
C LEU A 488 32.99 -4.99 1.67
N LYS A 489 32.51 -4.93 2.91
CA LYS A 489 32.87 -5.86 4.00
C LYS A 489 32.13 -7.19 3.95
N LEU A 490 31.23 -7.39 2.97
CA LEU A 490 30.38 -8.58 2.85
C LEU A 490 29.49 -8.81 4.08
N GLU A 491 29.08 -7.71 4.74
CA GLU A 491 28.18 -7.73 5.89
C GLU A 491 26.69 -7.70 5.46
N LEU A 492 26.41 -7.26 4.22
CA LEU A 492 25.08 -7.28 3.61
C LEU A 492 24.88 -8.56 2.80
N ARG A 493 23.89 -9.38 3.18
CA ARG A 493 23.61 -10.67 2.51
C ARG A 493 22.68 -10.54 1.30
N ARG A 494 21.76 -9.57 1.32
CA ARG A 494 20.73 -9.34 0.29
C ARG A 494 20.68 -7.84 -0.04
N PRO A 495 21.67 -7.31 -0.76
CA PRO A 495 21.67 -5.90 -1.09
C PRO A 495 20.58 -5.63 -2.13
N ASP A 496 19.79 -4.57 -1.91
CA ASP A 496 18.81 -4.09 -2.88
C ASP A 496 19.55 -3.35 -4.00
N LEU A 497 19.42 -3.83 -5.25
CA LEU A 497 20.11 -3.28 -6.41
C LEU A 497 19.68 -1.83 -6.71
N THR A 498 18.47 -1.44 -6.30
CA THR A 498 17.95 -0.09 -6.52
C THR A 498 18.65 0.98 -5.70
N LEU A 499 19.40 0.57 -4.66
CA LEU A 499 20.19 1.47 -3.82
C LEU A 499 21.57 1.80 -4.42
N ILE A 500 22.12 0.93 -5.27
CA ILE A 500 23.49 1.04 -5.83
C ILE A 500 23.45 0.69 -7.32
N LEU A 501 22.75 1.52 -8.09
CA LEU A 501 22.49 1.31 -9.51
C LEU A 501 23.73 1.44 -10.40
N ASP A 502 24.78 2.11 -9.92
CA ASP A 502 26.05 2.36 -10.62
C ASP A 502 26.99 1.14 -10.61
N ARG A 503 26.73 0.13 -9.77
CA ARG A 503 27.55 -1.08 -9.62
C ARG A 503 26.85 -2.35 -10.09
N VAL A 504 25.84 -2.23 -10.92
CA VAL A 504 25.09 -3.38 -11.44
C VAL A 504 25.90 -4.07 -12.53
N GLN A 505 25.99 -5.40 -12.47
CA GLN A 505 26.64 -6.24 -13.48
C GLN A 505 25.80 -7.46 -13.83
N CYS A 506 26.02 -7.98 -15.03
CA CYS A 506 25.43 -9.24 -15.47
C CYS A 506 26.45 -10.38 -15.38
N THR A 507 26.02 -11.51 -14.82
CA THR A 507 26.70 -12.79 -14.86
C THR A 507 25.82 -13.80 -15.61
N ALA A 508 26.39 -14.58 -16.52
CA ALA A 508 25.66 -15.66 -17.18
C ALA A 508 25.83 -16.96 -16.38
N CYS A 509 24.74 -17.72 -16.23
CA CYS A 509 24.76 -19.07 -15.65
C CYS A 509 24.11 -20.05 -16.62
N ASP A 510 24.71 -21.22 -16.80
CA ASP A 510 24.07 -22.30 -17.55
C ASP A 510 22.84 -22.79 -16.77
N LEU A 511 21.69 -22.89 -17.44
CA LEU A 511 20.42 -23.31 -16.81
C LEU A 511 19.72 -24.40 -17.62
N SER A 512 19.69 -24.25 -18.94
CA SER A 512 19.12 -25.20 -19.90
C SER A 512 19.97 -25.26 -21.18
N THR A 513 19.38 -25.65 -22.29
CA THR A 513 20.01 -25.76 -23.61
C THR A 513 19.32 -24.86 -24.64
N ASP A 514 20.02 -24.51 -25.70
CA ASP A 514 19.55 -23.76 -26.86
C ASP A 514 18.32 -24.39 -27.54
N LYS A 515 18.22 -25.72 -27.52
CA LYS A 515 17.09 -26.47 -28.08
C LYS A 515 15.84 -26.39 -27.21
N ASP A 516 16.00 -26.15 -25.91
CA ASP A 516 14.89 -26.12 -24.95
C ASP A 516 15.06 -24.99 -23.92
N PRO A 517 15.03 -23.72 -24.36
CA PRO A 517 15.27 -22.59 -23.46
C PRO A 517 14.15 -22.44 -22.43
N VAL A 518 14.46 -21.76 -21.32
CA VAL A 518 13.49 -21.45 -20.27
C VAL A 518 12.55 -20.35 -20.75
N VAL A 519 11.24 -20.60 -20.71
CA VAL A 519 10.20 -19.66 -21.17
C VAL A 519 9.44 -19.01 -20.01
N TYR A 520 9.49 -19.62 -18.82
CA TYR A 520 8.91 -19.06 -17.60
C TYR A 520 9.88 -19.23 -16.44
N LEU A 521 9.98 -18.19 -15.62
CA LEU A 521 10.83 -18.12 -14.45
C LEU A 521 10.09 -17.37 -13.35
N SER A 522 10.16 -17.85 -12.11
CA SER A 522 9.53 -17.18 -10.96
C SER A 522 10.20 -17.55 -9.65
N THR A 523 10.31 -16.58 -8.74
CA THR A 523 10.74 -16.81 -7.35
C THR A 523 9.51 -16.83 -6.44
N PRO A 524 9.39 -17.80 -5.50
CA PRO A 524 8.29 -17.82 -4.54
C PRO A 524 8.18 -16.51 -3.75
N LYS A 525 6.94 -16.04 -3.54
CA LYS A 525 6.64 -14.81 -2.79
C LYS A 525 6.41 -15.06 -1.28
N SER A 526 6.83 -16.23 -0.75
CA SER A 526 6.58 -16.61 0.65
C SER A 526 7.08 -15.53 1.63
N PRO A 527 6.42 -15.34 2.80
CA PRO A 527 6.76 -14.27 3.73
C PRO A 527 8.25 -14.28 4.06
N PRO A 528 8.85 -13.10 4.29
CA PRO A 528 10.27 -12.97 4.57
C PRO A 528 10.63 -13.89 5.74
N ARG A 529 11.43 -14.94 5.46
CA ARG A 529 11.97 -15.80 6.51
C ARG A 529 12.77 -14.94 7.49
N SER A 530 12.84 -15.37 8.74
CA SER A 530 13.70 -14.73 9.75
C SER A 530 15.11 -14.51 9.19
N PHE A 531 15.68 -13.33 9.43
CA PHE A 531 17.04 -12.95 9.01
C PHE A 531 18.13 -13.94 9.47
N LEU A 532 17.82 -14.75 10.49
CA LEU A 532 18.69 -15.78 11.06
C LEU A 532 18.74 -17.07 10.23
N GLN A 533 17.79 -17.30 9.32
CA GLN A 533 17.68 -18.57 8.59
C GLN A 533 18.38 -18.50 7.23
N THR A 534 19.51 -19.20 7.12
CA THR A 534 20.44 -19.22 5.97
C THR A 534 20.09 -20.27 4.90
N SER A 535 18.82 -20.50 4.62
CA SER A 535 18.42 -21.47 3.58
C SER A 535 18.47 -20.83 2.19
N PRO A 536 18.91 -21.54 1.14
CA PRO A 536 18.82 -21.05 -0.23
C PRO A 536 17.36 -20.76 -0.61
N ASP A 537 17.17 -19.73 -1.43
CA ASP A 537 15.87 -19.40 -2.00
C ASP A 537 15.56 -20.37 -3.15
N MET A 538 14.29 -20.55 -3.49
CA MET A 538 13.91 -21.38 -4.64
C MET A 538 13.70 -20.54 -5.89
N LEU A 539 14.02 -21.14 -7.03
CA LEU A 539 13.79 -20.62 -8.36
C LEU A 539 13.02 -21.66 -9.17
N ILE A 540 11.83 -21.30 -9.63
CA ILE A 540 10.98 -22.19 -10.42
C ILE A 540 11.10 -21.82 -11.90
N THR A 541 11.28 -22.83 -12.74
CA THR A 541 11.43 -22.65 -14.19
C THR A 541 10.52 -23.61 -14.98
N VAL A 542 10.10 -23.17 -16.16
CA VAL A 542 9.47 -24.04 -17.17
C VAL A 542 10.16 -23.82 -18.51
N THR A 543 10.60 -24.92 -19.15
CA THR A 543 11.23 -24.88 -20.48
C THR A 543 10.22 -24.87 -21.62
N LYS A 544 10.67 -24.57 -22.84
CA LYS A 544 9.86 -24.60 -24.07
C LYS A 544 9.20 -25.96 -24.33
N SER A 545 9.76 -27.06 -23.84
CA SER A 545 9.21 -28.41 -23.93
C SER A 545 8.28 -28.77 -22.77
N GLY A 546 8.12 -27.87 -21.80
CA GLY A 546 7.27 -28.02 -20.62
C GLY A 546 7.95 -28.75 -19.46
N ILE A 547 9.29 -28.80 -19.41
CA ILE A 547 10.00 -29.39 -18.26
C ILE A 547 9.97 -28.40 -17.10
N LEU A 548 9.61 -28.91 -15.92
CA LEU A 548 9.51 -28.14 -14.68
C LEU A 548 10.79 -28.31 -13.85
N GLY A 549 11.42 -27.21 -13.46
CA GLY A 549 12.59 -27.20 -12.58
C GLY A 549 12.33 -26.49 -11.26
N CYS A 550 12.79 -27.08 -10.16
CA CYS A 550 12.79 -26.48 -8.82
C CYS A 550 14.23 -26.26 -8.35
N HIS A 551 14.87 -25.20 -8.84
CA HIS A 551 16.27 -24.89 -8.58
C HIS A 551 16.42 -24.19 -7.22
N SER A 552 17.59 -24.32 -6.60
CA SER A 552 17.95 -23.56 -5.39
C SER A 552 18.96 -22.49 -5.77
N TRP A 553 18.85 -21.30 -5.18
CA TRP A 553 19.79 -20.22 -5.44
C TRP A 553 20.14 -19.43 -4.18
N MET A 554 21.32 -18.82 -4.20
CA MET A 554 21.74 -17.87 -3.18
C MET A 554 22.14 -16.57 -3.84
N SER A 555 21.61 -15.47 -3.31
CA SER A 555 21.92 -14.12 -3.78
C SER A 555 23.41 -13.79 -3.66
N PHE A 556 24.09 -14.36 -2.67
CA PHE A 556 25.51 -14.14 -2.46
C PHE A 556 26.18 -15.26 -1.68
N ASP A 557 27.33 -15.71 -2.19
CA ASP A 557 28.31 -16.57 -1.56
C ASP A 557 29.69 -15.88 -1.55
N LYS A 558 30.43 -16.01 -0.43
CA LYS A 558 31.73 -15.34 -0.26
C LYS A 558 32.79 -15.79 -1.24
N GLU A 559 32.72 -17.03 -1.72
CA GLU A 559 33.73 -17.62 -2.62
C GLU A 559 33.31 -17.55 -4.08
N ARG A 560 32.01 -17.72 -4.36
CA ARG A 560 31.49 -17.93 -5.72
C ARG A 560 30.54 -16.84 -6.23
N GLY A 561 30.16 -15.87 -5.40
CA GLY A 561 29.18 -14.85 -5.78
C GLY A 561 27.77 -15.41 -5.87
N PHE A 562 27.03 -15.11 -6.93
CA PHE A 562 25.72 -15.71 -7.15
C PHE A 562 25.84 -17.22 -7.38
N LEU A 563 25.10 -18.02 -6.61
CA LEU A 563 25.13 -19.47 -6.73
C LEU A 563 23.76 -19.98 -7.18
N LEU A 564 23.76 -20.76 -8.27
CA LEU A 564 22.59 -21.47 -8.77
C LEU A 564 22.86 -22.97 -8.72
N GLU A 565 22.04 -23.69 -7.96
CA GLU A 565 22.02 -25.14 -7.89
C GLU A 565 20.86 -25.67 -8.72
N ILE A 566 21.23 -26.33 -9.83
CA ILE A 566 20.25 -26.86 -10.78
C ILE A 566 19.60 -28.13 -10.21
N ASP A 567 18.26 -28.18 -10.27
CA ASP A 567 17.50 -29.36 -9.90
C ASP A 567 17.91 -30.57 -10.74
N ALA A 568 18.49 -31.59 -10.09
CA ALA A 568 18.94 -32.82 -10.74
C ALA A 568 17.84 -33.55 -11.53
N THR A 569 16.56 -33.32 -11.21
CA THR A 569 15.43 -33.91 -11.96
C THR A 569 15.26 -33.31 -13.36
N THR A 570 15.73 -32.08 -13.61
CA THR A 570 15.67 -31.46 -14.94
C THR A 570 16.60 -32.14 -15.95
N LEU A 571 17.77 -32.60 -15.48
CA LEU A 571 18.78 -33.29 -16.28
C LEU A 571 18.47 -34.80 -16.41
N ASN A 572 17.78 -35.39 -15.44
CA ASN A 572 17.49 -36.83 -15.43
C ASN A 572 16.22 -37.18 -16.22
N LEU A 573 16.40 -37.73 -17.42
CA LEU A 573 15.32 -38.15 -18.33
C LEU A 573 14.23 -39.03 -17.70
N LYS A 574 14.55 -39.85 -16.68
CA LYS A 574 13.58 -40.74 -16.02
C LYS A 574 12.72 -40.04 -14.97
N ASN A 575 13.28 -39.04 -14.30
CA ASN A 575 12.64 -38.36 -13.17
C ASN A 575 12.18 -36.94 -13.52
N ARG A 576 12.38 -36.48 -14.76
CA ARG A 576 11.96 -35.15 -15.21
C ARG A 576 10.47 -34.97 -15.02
N LYS A 577 10.12 -33.89 -14.34
CA LYS A 577 8.74 -33.44 -14.19
C LYS A 577 8.40 -32.67 -15.45
N ARG A 578 7.34 -33.08 -16.13
CA ARG A 578 6.85 -32.41 -17.33
C ARG A 578 5.41 -31.97 -17.11
N LEU A 579 5.10 -30.73 -17.42
CA LEU A 579 3.73 -30.23 -17.48
C LEU A 579 3.06 -30.87 -18.69
N THR A 580 2.45 -32.04 -18.47
CA THR A 580 1.73 -32.76 -19.51
C THR A 580 0.35 -32.14 -19.72
N GLY A 581 0.13 -31.56 -20.90
CA GLY A 581 -1.18 -31.14 -21.39
C GLY A 581 -1.15 -31.04 -22.92
N PRO A 582 -2.28 -31.19 -23.63
CA PRO A 582 -2.32 -30.93 -25.06
C PRO A 582 -2.42 -29.41 -25.23
N PHE A 583 -1.29 -28.73 -25.14
CA PHE A 583 -1.24 -27.29 -25.44
C PHE A 583 -1.78 -27.09 -26.87
N HIS A 584 -2.58 -26.05 -27.05
CA HIS A 584 -3.19 -25.78 -28.34
C HIS A 584 -2.10 -25.48 -29.38
N PRO A 585 -2.14 -26.04 -30.61
CA PRO A 585 -1.07 -25.87 -31.61
C PRO A 585 -0.80 -24.42 -32.03
N SER A 586 -1.80 -23.55 -31.90
CA SER A 586 -1.67 -22.11 -32.21
C SER A 586 -1.06 -21.27 -31.08
N ILE A 587 -0.69 -21.88 -29.96
CA ILE A 587 -0.07 -21.19 -28.81
C ILE A 587 1.37 -21.67 -28.64
N THR A 588 2.31 -20.72 -28.60
CA THR A 588 3.69 -20.97 -28.19
C THR A 588 3.81 -20.78 -26.68
N LEU A 589 4.45 -21.72 -25.99
CA LEU A 589 4.72 -21.58 -24.56
C LEU A 589 5.54 -20.31 -24.29
N SER A 590 5.01 -19.45 -23.43
CA SER A 590 5.61 -18.18 -23.02
C SER A 590 5.36 -17.94 -21.53
N SER A 591 6.04 -16.97 -20.94
CA SER A 591 5.89 -16.60 -19.53
C SER A 591 4.46 -16.23 -19.15
N LYS A 592 3.68 -15.70 -20.11
CA LYS A 592 2.29 -15.23 -19.91
C LYS A 592 1.31 -16.35 -19.57
N LEU A 593 1.63 -17.60 -19.89
CA LEU A 593 0.70 -18.73 -19.71
C LEU A 593 0.76 -19.36 -18.32
N PHE A 594 1.67 -18.92 -17.46
CA PHE A 594 1.93 -19.56 -16.18
C PHE A 594 1.86 -18.57 -15.02
N ALA A 595 1.36 -19.05 -13.88
CA ALA A 595 1.42 -18.32 -12.60
C ALA A 595 1.75 -19.29 -11.45
N LEU A 596 2.59 -18.86 -10.51
CA LEU A 596 3.04 -19.66 -9.37
C LEU A 596 2.23 -19.28 -8.11
N SER A 597 1.80 -20.29 -7.34
CA SER A 597 1.20 -20.04 -6.02
C SER A 597 2.19 -19.39 -5.05
N VAL A 598 1.70 -18.58 -4.10
CA VAL A 598 2.56 -17.87 -3.13
C VAL A 598 3.43 -18.83 -2.30
N ASP A 599 2.93 -20.03 -2.01
CA ASP A 599 3.65 -21.09 -1.30
C ASP A 599 4.52 -21.98 -2.21
N ALA A 600 4.54 -21.70 -3.52
CA ALA A 600 5.22 -22.46 -4.56
C ALA A 600 4.92 -23.96 -4.61
N LYS A 601 3.76 -24.39 -4.09
CA LYS A 601 3.30 -25.79 -4.19
C LYS A 601 2.56 -26.08 -5.49
N TYR A 602 2.00 -25.05 -6.13
CA TYR A 602 1.17 -25.20 -7.31
C TYR A 602 1.59 -24.21 -8.41
N ILE A 603 1.49 -24.66 -9.66
CA ILE A 603 1.62 -23.81 -10.86
C ILE A 603 0.33 -23.91 -11.67
N TYR A 604 -0.20 -22.76 -12.06
CA TYR A 604 -1.39 -22.60 -12.89
C TYR A 604 -0.94 -22.42 -14.32
N ALA A 605 -1.55 -23.14 -15.26
CA ALA A 605 -1.19 -23.10 -16.67
C ALA A 605 -2.42 -22.89 -17.57
N GLY A 606 -2.28 -21.98 -18.53
CA GLY A 606 -3.21 -21.72 -19.63
C GLY A 606 -2.71 -22.30 -20.96
N GLY A 607 -3.38 -21.97 -22.06
CA GLY A 607 -2.99 -22.42 -23.41
C GLY A 607 -3.38 -23.86 -23.72
N ILE A 608 -4.27 -24.47 -22.94
CA ILE A 608 -4.75 -25.84 -23.16
C ILE A 608 -5.84 -25.83 -24.24
N TRP A 609 -5.82 -26.82 -25.14
CA TRP A 609 -6.77 -26.95 -26.26
C TRP A 609 -8.26 -27.02 -25.88
N ASP A 610 -8.57 -27.41 -24.64
CA ASP A 610 -9.93 -27.55 -24.09
C ASP A 610 -10.39 -26.29 -23.34
N ASN A 611 -9.67 -25.17 -23.53
CA ASN A 611 -9.91 -23.87 -22.90
C ASN A 611 -9.76 -23.89 -21.36
N SER A 612 -9.19 -24.95 -20.79
CA SER A 612 -9.04 -25.10 -19.35
C SER A 612 -7.85 -24.36 -18.77
N VAL A 613 -8.03 -23.86 -17.54
CA VAL A 613 -6.96 -23.48 -16.63
C VAL A 613 -6.64 -24.70 -15.77
N ARG A 614 -5.40 -25.21 -15.87
CA ARG A 614 -4.97 -26.42 -15.14
C ARG A 614 -4.03 -26.07 -13.99
N VAL A 615 -4.23 -26.75 -12.86
CA VAL A 615 -3.39 -26.61 -11.67
C VAL A 615 -2.50 -27.84 -11.55
N PHE A 616 -1.19 -27.64 -11.58
CA PHE A 616 -0.20 -28.69 -11.43
C PHE A 616 0.44 -28.63 -10.04
N ASN A 617 0.62 -29.80 -9.42
CA ASN A 617 1.38 -29.91 -8.18
C ASN A 617 2.89 -29.93 -8.49
N MET A 618 3.65 -29.03 -7.88
CA MET A 618 5.09 -28.85 -8.11
C MET A 618 5.94 -30.04 -7.65
N ALA A 619 5.49 -30.76 -6.60
CA ALA A 619 6.22 -31.93 -6.10
C ALA A 619 6.08 -33.12 -7.06
N ARG A 620 4.90 -33.32 -7.66
CA ARG A 620 4.58 -34.51 -8.49
C ARG A 620 4.58 -34.25 -10.00
N GLY A 621 4.51 -32.99 -10.45
CA GLY A 621 4.36 -32.61 -11.85
C GLY A 621 3.02 -33.04 -12.47
N LYS A 622 2.01 -33.36 -11.66
CA LYS A 622 0.69 -33.86 -12.12
C LYS A 622 -0.39 -32.81 -11.94
N VAL A 623 -1.38 -32.84 -12.84
CA VAL A 623 -2.60 -32.05 -12.72
C VAL A 623 -3.38 -32.51 -11.49
N VAL A 624 -3.77 -31.56 -10.64
CA VAL A 624 -4.57 -31.80 -9.42
C VAL A 624 -5.94 -31.14 -9.49
N ALA A 625 -6.11 -30.11 -10.33
CA ALA A 625 -7.39 -29.46 -10.57
C ALA A 625 -7.43 -28.87 -11.99
N SER A 626 -8.63 -28.66 -12.51
CA SER A 626 -8.89 -28.04 -13.81
C SER A 626 -10.20 -27.26 -13.73
N ALA A 627 -10.26 -26.08 -14.37
CA ALA A 627 -11.45 -25.26 -14.45
C ALA A 627 -11.61 -24.72 -15.87
N ILE A 628 -12.85 -24.63 -16.36
CA ILE A 628 -13.19 -24.10 -17.69
C ILE A 628 -14.27 -23.04 -17.49
N ASN A 629 -14.11 -21.89 -18.15
CA ASN A 629 -15.10 -20.82 -18.19
C ASN A 629 -15.00 -20.04 -19.51
N HIS A 630 -13.79 -19.90 -20.06
CA HIS A 630 -13.56 -19.33 -21.39
C HIS A 630 -14.14 -20.18 -22.52
N PHE A 631 -14.54 -19.51 -23.60
CA PHE A 631 -15.08 -20.11 -24.82
C PHE A 631 -14.00 -20.38 -25.88
N ASP A 632 -12.81 -19.81 -25.72
CA ASP A 632 -11.63 -20.06 -26.53
C ASP A 632 -10.38 -20.22 -25.65
N VAL A 633 -9.22 -20.43 -26.26
CA VAL A 633 -7.97 -20.76 -25.60
C VAL A 633 -7.48 -19.59 -24.73
N VAL A 634 -7.16 -19.92 -23.47
CA VAL A 634 -6.52 -19.00 -22.53
C VAL A 634 -5.13 -18.61 -23.02
N THR A 635 -4.90 -17.32 -23.24
CA THR A 635 -3.66 -16.74 -23.81
C THR A 635 -2.72 -16.18 -22.74
N CYS A 636 -3.26 -15.79 -21.59
CA CYS A 636 -2.47 -15.18 -20.52
C CYS A 636 -3.10 -15.40 -19.14
N ILE A 637 -2.26 -15.43 -18.10
CA ILE A 637 -2.62 -15.68 -16.70
C ILE A 637 -1.76 -14.78 -15.80
N ALA A 638 -2.36 -14.21 -14.76
CA ALA A 638 -1.63 -13.53 -13.67
C ALA A 638 -2.23 -13.86 -12.30
N MET A 639 -1.38 -13.89 -11.26
CA MET A 639 -1.77 -14.12 -9.87
C MET A 639 -1.44 -12.89 -9.02
N ASP A 640 -2.30 -12.59 -8.06
CA ASP A 640 -2.10 -11.52 -7.10
C ASP A 640 -0.94 -11.81 -6.12
N ASN A 641 -0.54 -10.80 -5.34
CA ASN A 641 0.53 -10.98 -4.35
C ASN A 641 0.10 -11.79 -3.13
N CYS A 642 -1.19 -11.79 -2.80
CA CYS A 642 -1.74 -12.50 -1.64
C CYS A 642 -2.15 -13.95 -1.96
N GLY A 643 -2.14 -14.37 -3.23
CA GLY A 643 -2.55 -15.71 -3.66
C GLY A 643 -4.04 -15.97 -3.52
N SER A 644 -4.86 -14.92 -3.39
CA SER A 644 -6.31 -15.01 -3.22
C SER A 644 -7.07 -15.02 -4.54
N TYR A 645 -6.48 -14.41 -5.57
CA TYR A 645 -7.14 -14.24 -6.88
C TYR A 645 -6.18 -14.52 -8.04
N LEU A 646 -6.74 -15.11 -9.09
CA LEU A 646 -6.10 -15.32 -10.38
C LEU A 646 -6.91 -14.58 -11.44
N VAL A 647 -6.28 -14.01 -12.45
CA VAL A 647 -6.96 -13.53 -13.65
C VAL A 647 -6.45 -14.27 -14.87
N THR A 648 -7.34 -14.59 -15.80
CA THR A 648 -6.99 -15.17 -17.10
C THR A 648 -7.59 -14.35 -18.23
N GLY A 649 -6.86 -14.21 -19.33
CA GLY A 649 -7.35 -13.63 -20.58
C GLY A 649 -7.36 -14.69 -21.70
N SER A 650 -8.24 -14.52 -22.68
CA SER A 650 -8.50 -15.52 -23.71
C SER A 650 -8.67 -14.90 -25.10
N LYS A 651 -8.61 -15.77 -26.12
CA LYS A 651 -8.96 -15.44 -27.50
C LYS A 651 -10.43 -15.10 -27.71
N ASP A 652 -11.30 -15.41 -26.75
CA ASP A 652 -12.72 -15.04 -26.76
C ASP A 652 -12.99 -13.57 -26.40
N CYS A 653 -11.95 -12.73 -26.35
CA CYS A 653 -12.00 -11.31 -25.98
C CYS A 653 -12.43 -11.03 -24.53
N THR A 654 -12.48 -12.04 -23.66
CA THR A 654 -12.86 -11.88 -22.25
C THR A 654 -11.69 -12.12 -21.30
N CYS A 655 -11.79 -11.54 -20.10
CA CYS A 655 -10.98 -11.95 -18.95
C CYS A 655 -11.86 -12.60 -17.88
N VAL A 656 -11.33 -13.56 -17.12
CA VAL A 656 -12.04 -14.17 -15.99
C VAL A 656 -11.23 -13.99 -14.72
N ILE A 657 -11.88 -13.48 -13.67
CA ILE A 657 -11.34 -13.43 -12.31
C ILE A 657 -11.72 -14.71 -11.59
N TRP A 658 -10.75 -15.39 -11.01
CA TRP A 658 -10.93 -16.62 -10.25
C TRP A 658 -10.56 -16.39 -8.78
N SER A 659 -11.39 -16.86 -7.87
CA SER A 659 -11.07 -16.95 -6.45
C SER A 659 -10.32 -18.25 -6.18
N LEU A 660 -9.22 -18.13 -5.44
CA LEU A 660 -8.40 -19.23 -4.98
C LEU A 660 -8.71 -19.46 -3.50
N SER A 661 -9.40 -20.54 -3.17
CA SER A 661 -9.61 -20.92 -1.78
C SER A 661 -8.33 -21.47 -1.17
N THR A 662 -7.53 -20.62 -0.53
CA THR A 662 -6.46 -21.05 0.38
C THR A 662 -6.99 -21.05 1.81
N SER A 663 -7.99 -21.89 2.09
CA SER A 663 -8.32 -22.35 3.45
C SER A 663 -9.19 -23.61 3.39
N ASN A 664 -9.08 -24.47 4.40
CA ASN A 664 -9.97 -25.61 4.64
C ASN A 664 -11.38 -25.14 5.02
N SER A 665 -12.08 -24.46 4.11
CA SER A 665 -13.46 -24.02 4.29
C SER A 665 -14.37 -24.88 3.41
N ILE A 666 -15.13 -25.76 4.05
CA ILE A 666 -16.16 -26.58 3.44
C ILE A 666 -17.31 -25.65 3.01
N SER A 667 -17.46 -25.43 1.72
CA SER A 667 -18.63 -24.76 1.16
C SER A 667 -19.83 -25.72 1.15
N GLN A 668 -20.96 -25.31 1.73
CA GLN A 668 -22.29 -25.90 1.52
C GLN A 668 -23.23 -24.88 0.85
N PRO A 669 -24.28 -25.34 0.16
CA PRO A 669 -24.82 -24.69 -1.04
C PRO A 669 -25.73 -23.50 -0.74
N ALA A 670 -25.77 -22.59 -1.72
CA ALA A 670 -26.63 -21.41 -1.73
C ALA A 670 -28.11 -21.80 -1.55
N GLY A 671 -28.76 -21.20 -0.55
CA GLY A 671 -30.21 -21.13 -0.46
C GLY A 671 -30.67 -19.71 -0.81
N SER A 672 -31.39 -19.56 -1.92
CA SER A 672 -32.57 -18.69 -1.98
C SER A 672 -33.37 -18.99 -3.25
N ASN A 673 -34.68 -18.97 -3.08
CA ASN A 673 -35.71 -19.28 -4.06
C ASN A 673 -35.90 -18.13 -5.08
N LEU A 674 -36.00 -18.51 -6.36
CA LEU A 674 -36.78 -17.92 -7.48
C LEU A 674 -36.49 -16.48 -7.93
N GLN A 675 -36.30 -16.08 -9.21
CA GLN A 675 -36.07 -16.64 -10.58
C GLN A 675 -36.23 -15.42 -11.57
N PRO A 676 -36.02 -15.48 -12.92
CA PRO A 676 -35.30 -16.44 -13.79
C PRO A 676 -34.44 -15.80 -14.93
N ASN A 677 -33.76 -16.69 -15.68
CA ASN A 677 -33.30 -16.60 -17.09
C ASN A 677 -31.98 -15.86 -17.45
N THR A 678 -30.88 -16.62 -17.55
CA THR A 678 -30.13 -16.94 -18.80
C THR A 678 -28.75 -17.52 -18.45
N ALA A 679 -28.69 -18.74 -17.88
CA ALA A 679 -27.44 -19.48 -17.74
C ALA A 679 -27.73 -20.98 -17.61
N ALA A 680 -28.25 -21.58 -18.67
CA ALA A 680 -28.33 -23.03 -18.80
C ALA A 680 -28.23 -23.37 -20.28
N LEU A 681 -27.01 -23.60 -20.75
CA LEU A 681 -26.65 -24.42 -21.93
C LEU A 681 -25.12 -24.44 -22.00
N ASN A 682 -24.49 -25.35 -21.26
CA ASN A 682 -23.24 -26.07 -21.59
C ASN A 682 -22.68 -26.81 -20.36
N GLN A 683 -23.50 -27.72 -19.82
CA GLN A 683 -22.99 -28.94 -19.19
C GLN A 683 -23.65 -30.09 -19.94
N ASN A 684 -22.95 -30.61 -20.95
CA ASN A 684 -23.06 -31.97 -21.50
C ASN A 684 -22.44 -31.99 -22.90
N LEU A 685 -21.11 -32.14 -22.96
CA LEU A 685 -20.37 -32.68 -24.11
C LEU A 685 -18.95 -33.03 -23.66
N ALA A 686 -18.83 -33.84 -22.61
CA ALA A 686 -17.62 -34.59 -22.31
C ALA A 686 -17.88 -36.05 -22.67
N GLY A 687 -17.82 -36.34 -23.97
CA GLY A 687 -17.82 -37.71 -24.48
C GLY A 687 -16.47 -38.38 -24.23
N ASN A 688 -16.50 -39.49 -23.49
CA ASN A 688 -15.59 -40.63 -23.55
C ASN A 688 -14.11 -40.38 -23.92
N VAL A 689 -13.25 -40.29 -22.91
CA VAL A 689 -11.94 -40.98 -22.96
C VAL A 689 -11.76 -41.79 -21.68
N VAL A 690 -11.78 -43.11 -21.88
CA VAL A 690 -11.55 -44.17 -20.90
C VAL A 690 -10.08 -44.15 -20.46
N GLY A 691 -9.80 -44.17 -19.15
CA GLY A 691 -8.45 -44.46 -18.66
C GLY A 691 -8.10 -44.04 -17.23
N SER A 692 -8.40 -44.92 -16.28
CA SER A 692 -7.81 -45.02 -14.93
C SER A 692 -8.32 -44.06 -13.84
N ALA A 693 -9.28 -44.58 -13.09
CA ALA A 693 -9.67 -44.16 -11.76
C ALA A 693 -8.47 -44.12 -10.79
N ASN A 694 -8.29 -42.97 -10.14
CA ASN A 694 -7.81 -42.78 -8.76
C ASN A 694 -7.73 -41.26 -8.49
N VAL A 695 -8.88 -40.60 -8.41
CA VAL A 695 -8.97 -39.28 -7.78
C VAL A 695 -9.38 -39.55 -6.34
N VAL A 696 -8.38 -39.63 -5.47
CA VAL A 696 -8.59 -39.63 -4.02
C VAL A 696 -9.28 -38.31 -3.67
N HIS A 697 -10.50 -38.39 -3.13
CA HIS A 697 -11.17 -37.26 -2.48
C HIS A 697 -10.34 -36.81 -1.29
N LEU A 698 -9.43 -35.86 -1.51
CA LEU A 698 -8.80 -35.07 -0.46
C LEU A 698 -9.50 -33.72 -0.41
N THR A 699 -10.02 -33.39 0.76
CA THR A 699 -10.93 -32.29 1.10
C THR A 699 -10.28 -30.91 1.09
N ASN A 700 -9.57 -30.55 0.01
CA ASN A 700 -9.13 -29.18 -0.27
C ASN A 700 -9.66 -28.78 -1.66
N ASN A 701 -10.58 -27.82 -1.75
CA ASN A 701 -11.03 -27.27 -3.03
C ASN A 701 -9.88 -26.48 -3.68
N LEU A 702 -9.02 -27.16 -4.44
CA LEU A 702 -7.89 -26.59 -5.19
C LEU A 702 -8.32 -26.04 -6.56
N THR A 703 -9.56 -26.30 -6.96
CA THR A 703 -10.12 -25.82 -8.23
C THR A 703 -10.42 -24.32 -8.15
N PRO A 704 -9.82 -23.49 -9.03
CA PRO A 704 -10.17 -22.07 -9.13
C PRO A 704 -11.67 -21.91 -9.38
N LYS A 705 -12.31 -21.00 -8.64
CA LYS A 705 -13.74 -20.71 -8.80
C LYS A 705 -13.91 -19.39 -9.56
N PRO A 706 -14.62 -19.36 -10.69
CA PRO A 706 -14.84 -18.11 -11.42
C PRO A 706 -15.72 -17.19 -10.56
N VAL A 707 -15.35 -15.92 -10.49
CA VAL A 707 -16.04 -14.86 -9.75
C VAL A 707 -16.72 -13.91 -10.74
N HIS A 708 -15.94 -13.36 -11.68
CA HIS A 708 -16.40 -12.39 -12.67
C HIS A 708 -15.85 -12.72 -14.05
N THR A 709 -16.65 -12.47 -15.08
CA THR A 709 -16.22 -12.44 -16.49
C THR A 709 -16.23 -10.99 -16.94
N LEU A 710 -15.07 -10.47 -17.30
CA LEU A 710 -14.83 -9.09 -17.71
C LEU A 710 -14.89 -9.00 -19.24
N TYR A 711 -15.68 -8.05 -19.72
CA TYR A 711 -15.87 -7.74 -21.14
C TYR A 711 -15.30 -6.35 -21.46
N GLY A 712 -15.06 -6.09 -22.75
CA GLY A 712 -14.69 -4.78 -23.27
C GLY A 712 -13.59 -4.75 -24.33
N HIS A 713 -12.96 -5.89 -24.64
CA HIS A 713 -12.00 -5.99 -25.74
C HIS A 713 -12.69 -6.42 -27.04
N ASP A 714 -12.16 -5.95 -28.16
CA ASP A 714 -12.65 -6.24 -29.51
C ASP A 714 -11.82 -7.34 -30.23
N ASP A 715 -10.67 -7.70 -29.66
CA ASP A 715 -9.80 -8.79 -30.13
C ASP A 715 -9.24 -9.59 -28.94
N ALA A 716 -8.48 -10.64 -29.24
CA ALA A 716 -7.90 -11.55 -28.27
C ALA A 716 -7.08 -10.82 -27.19
N VAL A 717 -7.37 -11.14 -25.94
CA VAL A 717 -6.58 -10.64 -24.81
C VAL A 717 -5.18 -11.25 -24.91
N SER A 718 -4.14 -10.45 -24.79
CA SER A 718 -2.75 -10.86 -24.99
C SER A 718 -1.94 -10.91 -23.69
N CYS A 719 -2.32 -10.11 -22.69
CA CYS A 719 -1.67 -10.01 -21.40
C CYS A 719 -2.62 -9.48 -20.32
N VAL A 720 -2.37 -9.87 -19.07
CA VAL A 720 -3.17 -9.46 -17.90
C VAL A 720 -2.26 -9.21 -16.70
N ALA A 721 -2.69 -8.33 -15.81
CA ALA A 721 -2.08 -8.08 -14.50
C ALA A 721 -3.17 -7.84 -13.45
N ILE A 722 -2.88 -8.22 -12.20
CA ILE A 722 -3.83 -8.11 -11.07
C ILE A 722 -3.11 -7.61 -9.82
N MET A 723 -3.74 -6.68 -9.10
CA MET A 723 -3.26 -6.17 -7.82
C MET A 723 -4.44 -5.98 -6.84
N THR A 724 -4.58 -6.92 -5.92
CA THR A 724 -5.68 -6.96 -4.94
C THR A 724 -5.62 -5.81 -3.95
N GLU A 725 -4.43 -5.32 -3.65
CA GLU A 725 -4.21 -4.17 -2.78
C GLU A 725 -4.77 -2.86 -3.36
N LEU A 726 -4.89 -2.78 -4.69
CA LEU A 726 -5.46 -1.64 -5.42
C LEU A 726 -6.85 -1.95 -6.00
N ASP A 727 -7.43 -3.11 -5.69
CA ASP A 727 -8.69 -3.60 -6.27
C ASP A 727 -8.72 -3.55 -7.81
N MET A 728 -7.60 -3.87 -8.47
CA MET A 728 -7.42 -3.58 -9.89
C MET A 728 -7.00 -4.80 -10.72
N VAL A 729 -7.71 -5.01 -11.83
CA VAL A 729 -7.32 -5.88 -12.95
C VAL A 729 -7.03 -5.01 -14.16
N VAL A 730 -5.94 -5.30 -14.86
CA VAL A 730 -5.60 -4.63 -16.12
C VAL A 730 -5.39 -5.68 -17.19
N SER A 731 -6.04 -5.51 -18.35
CA SER A 731 -5.93 -6.40 -19.50
C SER A 731 -5.50 -5.63 -20.74
N GLY A 732 -4.63 -6.25 -21.53
CA GLY A 732 -4.16 -5.72 -22.82
C GLY A 732 -4.54 -6.68 -23.93
N SER A 733 -4.85 -6.15 -25.09
CA SER A 733 -5.38 -6.92 -26.22
C SER A 733 -4.65 -6.61 -27.53
N LEU A 734 -4.86 -7.49 -28.51
CA LEU A 734 -4.48 -7.29 -29.89
C LEU A 734 -5.30 -6.19 -30.59
N ASP A 735 -6.37 -5.69 -29.95
CA ASP A 735 -7.12 -4.50 -30.40
C ASP A 735 -6.37 -3.17 -30.14
N GLY A 736 -5.21 -3.23 -29.46
CA GLY A 736 -4.35 -2.07 -29.19
C GLY A 736 -4.73 -1.29 -27.93
N THR A 737 -5.72 -1.76 -27.19
CA THR A 737 -6.24 -1.10 -25.99
C THR A 737 -5.82 -1.81 -24.70
N VAL A 738 -5.83 -1.05 -23.61
CA VAL A 738 -5.63 -1.56 -22.25
C VAL A 738 -6.87 -1.23 -21.42
N ASN A 739 -7.59 -2.23 -20.95
CA ASN A 739 -8.77 -2.04 -20.11
C ASN A 739 -8.44 -2.23 -18.64
N VAL A 740 -9.10 -1.43 -17.79
CA VAL A 740 -8.96 -1.47 -16.33
C VAL A 740 -10.33 -1.81 -15.71
N HIS A 741 -10.36 -2.82 -14.84
CA HIS A 741 -11.55 -3.27 -14.13
C HIS A 741 -11.30 -3.41 -12.63
N THR A 742 -12.36 -3.36 -11.82
CA THR A 742 -12.28 -3.67 -10.38
C THR A 742 -12.29 -5.17 -10.12
N ILE A 743 -11.59 -5.64 -9.08
CA ILE A 743 -11.59 -7.07 -8.72
C ILE A 743 -12.88 -7.45 -7.99
N LYS A 744 -13.31 -6.62 -7.03
CA LYS A 744 -14.48 -6.91 -6.17
C LYS A 744 -15.79 -6.96 -6.93
N ASN A 745 -16.03 -5.93 -7.76
CA ASN A 745 -17.32 -5.76 -8.43
C ASN A 745 -17.28 -6.17 -9.91
N GLY A 746 -16.09 -6.45 -10.47
CA GLY A 746 -15.93 -6.74 -11.90
C GLY A 746 -16.31 -5.55 -12.79
N GLN A 747 -16.31 -4.33 -12.24
CA GLN A 747 -16.76 -3.14 -12.95
C GLN A 747 -15.68 -2.65 -13.91
N PHE A 748 -16.08 -2.32 -15.13
CA PHE A 748 -15.23 -1.62 -16.09
C PHE A 748 -15.00 -0.19 -15.62
N ILE A 749 -13.74 0.21 -15.47
CA ILE A 749 -13.36 1.56 -15.04
C ILE A 749 -13.07 2.43 -16.26
N ARG A 750 -12.19 1.96 -17.16
CA ARG A 750 -11.75 2.71 -18.35
C ARG A 750 -10.90 1.89 -19.32
N THR A 751 -10.74 2.48 -20.51
CA THR A 751 -9.77 2.08 -21.53
C THR A 751 -8.63 3.09 -21.61
N ILE A 752 -7.39 2.61 -21.74
CA ILE A 752 -6.16 3.37 -21.93
C ILE A 752 -5.61 3.01 -23.32
N ASN A 753 -5.23 4.02 -24.09
CA ASN A 753 -4.64 3.86 -25.42
C ASN A 753 -3.19 4.35 -25.42
N PRO A 754 -2.27 3.66 -26.13
CA PRO A 754 -0.91 4.15 -26.30
C PRO A 754 -0.90 5.49 -27.03
N ILE A 755 0.00 6.39 -26.61
CA ILE A 755 0.14 7.73 -27.20
C ILE A 755 1.30 7.70 -28.19
N GLY A 756 1.08 8.29 -29.38
CA GLY A 756 2.13 8.44 -30.40
C GLY A 756 2.27 7.24 -31.34
N CYS A 757 1.47 6.19 -31.17
CA CYS A 757 1.36 5.11 -32.16
C CYS A 757 0.53 5.59 -33.35
N THR A 758 1.06 5.48 -34.56
CA THR A 758 0.42 5.95 -35.81
C THR A 758 0.03 4.82 -36.76
N GLY A 759 0.33 3.57 -36.40
CA GLY A 759 -0.02 2.39 -37.19
C GLY A 759 -1.53 2.14 -37.25
N CYS A 760 -1.96 1.44 -38.31
CA CYS A 760 -3.34 0.97 -38.44
C CYS A 760 -3.60 -0.25 -37.56
N LYS A 761 -2.54 -0.97 -37.16
CA LYS A 761 -2.60 -2.05 -36.17
C LYS A 761 -1.69 -1.73 -35.00
N ILE A 762 -2.24 -1.84 -33.81
CA ILE A 762 -1.53 -1.65 -32.55
C ILE A 762 -1.82 -2.90 -31.71
N GLU A 763 -0.79 -3.55 -31.19
CA GLU A 763 -0.93 -4.72 -30.34
C GLU A 763 -0.30 -4.45 -28.98
N VAL A 764 -1.05 -4.67 -27.90
CA VAL A 764 -0.46 -4.66 -26.55
C VAL A 764 0.14 -6.03 -26.29
N SER A 765 1.38 -6.11 -25.80
CA SER A 765 2.08 -7.41 -25.62
C SER A 765 2.36 -7.78 -24.17
N PHE A 766 2.68 -6.82 -23.32
CA PHE A 766 3.02 -7.05 -21.91
C PHE A 766 2.48 -5.91 -21.06
N ILE A 767 2.04 -6.22 -19.84
CA ILE A 767 1.55 -5.27 -18.83
C ILE A 767 2.18 -5.60 -17.48
N THR A 768 2.45 -4.58 -16.68
CA THR A 768 2.78 -4.70 -15.26
C THR A 768 2.15 -3.54 -14.47
N ILE A 769 1.86 -3.79 -13.20
CA ILE A 769 1.29 -2.81 -12.27
C ILE A 769 2.30 -2.60 -11.15
N SER A 770 2.69 -1.36 -10.90
CA SER A 770 3.51 -1.01 -9.73
C SER A 770 2.66 -0.88 -8.48
N TYR A 771 3.27 -1.04 -7.30
CA TYR A 771 2.61 -0.78 -6.01
C TYR A 771 2.15 0.68 -5.84
N GLN A 772 2.64 1.62 -6.66
CA GLN A 772 2.17 3.00 -6.67
C GLN A 772 0.87 3.17 -7.49
N GLY A 773 0.45 2.16 -8.24
CA GLY A 773 -0.69 2.25 -9.15
C GLY A 773 -0.33 2.73 -10.56
N HIS A 774 0.96 2.80 -10.90
CA HIS A 774 1.36 3.01 -12.30
C HIS A 774 1.16 1.72 -13.10
N ILE A 775 0.46 1.86 -14.23
CA ILE A 775 0.22 0.81 -15.21
C ILE A 775 1.25 1.02 -16.33
N ALA A 776 2.16 0.06 -16.50
CA ALA A 776 3.14 0.08 -17.56
C ALA A 776 2.85 -1.02 -18.56
N PHE A 777 2.91 -0.70 -19.86
CA PHE A 777 2.62 -1.67 -20.91
C PHE A 777 3.46 -1.44 -22.17
N SER A 778 3.64 -2.50 -22.95
CA SER A 778 4.30 -2.45 -24.25
C SER A 778 3.27 -2.45 -25.37
N ALA A 779 3.49 -1.59 -26.36
CA ALA A 779 2.73 -1.54 -27.60
C ALA A 779 3.64 -1.82 -28.79
N LEU A 780 3.09 -2.49 -29.79
CA LEU A 780 3.71 -2.73 -31.09
C LEU A 780 2.79 -2.11 -32.13
N ASP A 781 3.28 -1.11 -32.85
CA ASP A 781 2.61 -0.60 -34.05
C ASP A 781 3.30 -1.12 -35.32
N ASP A 782 2.75 -0.83 -36.49
CA ASP A 782 3.30 -1.30 -37.78
C ASP A 782 4.78 -0.95 -38.02
N THR A 783 5.32 0.02 -37.26
CA THR A 783 6.64 0.62 -37.49
C THR A 783 7.62 0.47 -36.34
N SER A 784 7.15 0.26 -35.11
CA SER A 784 7.94 0.47 -33.91
C SER A 784 7.43 -0.29 -32.69
N HIS A 785 8.35 -0.50 -31.75
CA HIS A 785 8.06 -1.01 -30.42
C HIS A 785 8.15 0.13 -29.41
N SER A 786 7.16 0.24 -28.53
CA SER A 786 7.11 1.29 -27.52
C SER A 786 6.66 0.75 -26.17
N VAL A 787 7.01 1.50 -25.13
CA VAL A 787 6.58 1.26 -23.76
C VAL A 787 5.96 2.54 -23.22
N HIS A 788 4.81 2.40 -22.58
CA HIS A 788 4.02 3.50 -22.05
C HIS A 788 3.75 3.26 -20.56
N VAL A 789 3.69 4.35 -19.79
CA VAL A 789 3.32 4.33 -18.37
C VAL A 789 2.20 5.31 -18.13
N PHE A 790 1.14 4.85 -17.48
CA PHE A 790 -0.03 5.63 -17.12
C PHE A 790 -0.32 5.51 -15.62
N SER A 791 -0.95 6.52 -15.04
CA SER A 791 -1.57 6.40 -13.72
C SER A 791 -2.83 5.54 -13.80
N ILE A 792 -3.31 5.03 -12.64
CA ILE A 792 -4.62 4.37 -12.53
C ILE A 792 -5.77 5.21 -13.11
N ASN A 793 -5.64 6.54 -13.07
CA ASN A 793 -6.62 7.49 -13.57
C ASN A 793 -6.45 7.83 -15.05
N GLY A 794 -5.61 7.08 -15.79
CA GLY A 794 -5.41 7.21 -17.23
C GLY A 794 -4.61 8.44 -17.66
N VAL A 795 -3.87 9.07 -16.75
CA VAL A 795 -2.93 10.16 -17.11
C VAL A 795 -1.63 9.55 -17.59
N SER A 796 -1.11 10.02 -18.74
CA SER A 796 0.18 9.57 -19.24
C SER A 796 1.33 10.12 -18.39
N LEU A 797 2.18 9.23 -17.90
CA LEU A 797 3.35 9.57 -17.08
C LEU A 797 4.65 9.49 -17.88
N GLY A 798 4.65 8.83 -19.04
CA GLY A 798 5.81 8.72 -19.91
C GLY A 798 5.60 7.72 -21.04
N SER A 799 6.33 7.90 -22.14
CA SER A 799 6.37 6.96 -23.26
C SER A 799 7.77 6.97 -23.89
N LYS A 800 8.28 5.80 -24.29
CA LYS A 800 9.57 5.68 -24.99
C LYS A 800 9.50 4.59 -26.06
N TYR A 801 10.26 4.76 -27.13
CA TYR A 801 10.51 3.69 -28.10
C TYR A 801 11.60 2.74 -27.59
N VAL A 802 11.52 1.49 -28.01
CA VAL A 802 12.48 0.42 -27.68
C VAL A 802 13.10 -0.10 -28.97
N SER A 803 14.35 -0.51 -28.91
CA SER A 803 15.16 -1.02 -30.02
C SER A 803 14.58 -2.28 -30.65
N GLY A 804 14.24 -3.27 -29.81
CA GLY A 804 13.69 -4.56 -30.22
C GLY A 804 12.25 -4.78 -29.77
N ARG A 805 11.71 -5.95 -30.15
CA ARG A 805 10.41 -6.42 -29.66
C ARG A 805 10.54 -6.71 -28.18
N VAL A 806 9.68 -6.09 -27.38
CA VAL A 806 9.62 -6.37 -25.94
C VAL A 806 9.29 -7.86 -25.72
N THR A 807 10.11 -8.53 -24.91
CA THR A 807 9.98 -9.94 -24.53
C THR A 807 9.64 -10.12 -23.06
N GLY A 808 9.82 -9.07 -22.25
CA GLY A 808 9.52 -9.07 -20.83
C GLY A 808 9.38 -7.65 -20.29
N LEU A 809 8.48 -7.50 -19.32
CA LEU A 809 8.18 -6.24 -18.66
C LEU A 809 7.92 -6.49 -17.19
N THR A 810 8.66 -5.84 -16.30
CA THR A 810 8.46 -5.99 -14.86
C THR A 810 8.74 -4.67 -14.13
N SER A 811 8.00 -4.42 -13.05
CA SER A 811 8.24 -3.28 -12.16
C SER A 811 9.08 -3.74 -10.96
N SER A 812 10.08 -2.94 -10.60
CA SER A 812 10.95 -3.16 -9.44
C SER A 812 11.01 -1.85 -8.66
N SER A 813 10.29 -1.78 -7.54
CA SER A 813 10.10 -0.53 -6.79
C SER A 813 9.59 0.61 -7.71
N ASP A 814 10.34 1.71 -7.80
CA ASP A 814 10.01 2.89 -8.60
C ASP A 814 10.58 2.84 -10.03
N TYR A 815 11.05 1.67 -10.45
CA TYR A 815 11.70 1.45 -11.75
C TYR A 815 10.92 0.46 -12.61
N LEU A 816 11.00 0.68 -13.91
CA LEU A 816 10.53 -0.22 -14.95
C LEU A 816 11.72 -0.91 -15.59
N VAL A 817 11.66 -2.23 -15.69
CA VAL A 817 12.64 -3.05 -16.38
C VAL A 817 11.99 -3.61 -17.64
N VAL A 818 12.63 -3.38 -18.77
CA VAL A 818 12.21 -3.84 -20.09
C VAL A 818 13.30 -4.73 -20.65
N SER A 819 12.93 -5.93 -21.10
CA SER A 819 13.81 -6.79 -21.89
C SER A 819 13.27 -6.93 -23.31
N ASP A 820 14.16 -7.05 -24.28
CA ASP A 820 13.79 -7.21 -25.69
C ASP A 820 14.46 -8.41 -26.37
N ASP A 821 14.08 -8.64 -27.63
CA ASP A 821 14.63 -9.69 -28.47
C ASP A 821 15.92 -9.30 -29.21
N ALA A 822 16.36 -8.04 -29.11
CA ALA A 822 17.72 -7.64 -29.48
C ALA A 822 18.74 -8.15 -28.44
N GLY A 823 18.27 -8.47 -27.23
CA GLY A 823 19.06 -8.99 -26.14
C GLY A 823 19.45 -7.92 -25.13
N ASP A 824 18.74 -6.79 -25.09
CA ASP A 824 19.01 -5.71 -24.16
C ASP A 824 18.07 -5.76 -22.95
N VAL A 825 18.59 -5.41 -21.78
CA VAL A 825 17.80 -5.20 -20.56
C VAL A 825 17.99 -3.76 -20.11
N THR A 826 16.95 -2.96 -20.27
CA THR A 826 16.96 -1.55 -19.88
C THR A 826 16.18 -1.33 -18.58
N MET A 827 16.75 -0.54 -17.67
CA MET A 827 16.05 -0.05 -16.50
C MET A 827 15.82 1.45 -16.64
N SER A 828 14.60 1.90 -16.36
CA SER A 828 14.21 3.31 -16.40
C SER A 828 13.34 3.64 -15.20
N ARG A 829 13.26 4.91 -14.81
CA ARG A 829 12.28 5.33 -13.79
C ARG A 829 10.86 5.15 -14.31
N LEU A 830 9.92 4.74 -13.46
CA LEU A 830 8.51 4.60 -13.87
C LEU A 830 7.94 5.94 -14.35
N TYR A 831 8.16 7.00 -13.55
CA TYR A 831 7.75 8.35 -13.93
C TYR A 831 8.70 8.95 -14.98
N GLY A 832 8.15 9.40 -16.11
CA GLY A 832 8.89 10.00 -17.21
C GLY A 832 9.77 9.05 -18.04
N LEU A 833 9.90 7.76 -17.66
CA LEU A 833 10.73 6.77 -18.36
C LEU A 833 12.19 7.20 -18.56
N LYS A 834 12.74 7.99 -17.62
CA LYS A 834 14.15 8.42 -17.67
C LYS A 834 15.07 7.20 -17.52
N PRO A 835 16.01 6.94 -18.46
CA PRO A 835 16.88 5.78 -18.41
C PRO A 835 17.84 5.84 -17.21
N ILE A 836 18.13 4.67 -16.63
CA ILE A 836 19.09 4.47 -15.55
C ILE A 836 20.31 3.71 -16.08
N PHE A 837 20.10 2.51 -16.61
CA PHE A 837 21.13 1.70 -17.25
C PHE A 837 20.55 0.91 -18.42
N ASP A 838 21.45 0.46 -19.27
CA ASP A 838 21.20 -0.44 -20.39
C ASP A 838 22.28 -1.53 -20.38
N ILE A 839 21.88 -2.79 -20.22
CA ILE A 839 22.78 -3.93 -20.14
C ILE A 839 22.55 -4.81 -21.37
N PRO A 840 23.50 -4.83 -22.33
CA PRO A 840 23.41 -5.70 -23.48
C PRO A 840 23.82 -7.13 -23.09
N LEU A 841 22.89 -8.07 -23.20
CA LEU A 841 23.14 -9.51 -23.00
C LEU A 841 23.59 -10.19 -24.29
N HIS A 842 23.43 -9.54 -25.45
CA HIS A 842 23.81 -10.01 -26.79
C HIS A 842 23.15 -11.31 -27.25
N VAL A 843 22.25 -11.88 -26.43
CA VAL A 843 21.42 -13.03 -26.76
C VAL A 843 19.97 -12.62 -26.51
N PRO A 844 19.03 -12.90 -27.44
CA PRO A 844 17.63 -12.53 -27.26
C PRO A 844 17.07 -13.10 -25.95
N THR A 845 16.39 -12.24 -25.19
CA THR A 845 15.78 -12.64 -23.91
C THR A 845 14.41 -13.29 -24.14
N GLN A 846 14.00 -14.17 -23.23
CA GLN A 846 12.66 -14.78 -23.27
C GLN A 846 11.65 -14.02 -22.40
N THR A 847 12.13 -13.46 -21.29
CA THR A 847 11.37 -12.63 -20.32
C THR A 847 12.38 -12.02 -19.35
N VAL A 848 11.91 -11.15 -18.45
CA VAL A 848 12.68 -10.64 -17.31
C VAL A 848 11.85 -10.71 -16.03
N VAL A 849 12.49 -11.01 -14.90
CA VAL A 849 11.84 -11.17 -13.60
C VAL A 849 12.67 -10.49 -12.52
N GLY A 850 12.06 -9.60 -11.73
CA GLY A 850 12.67 -9.08 -10.51
C GLY A 850 12.49 -10.05 -9.35
N THR A 851 13.56 -10.29 -8.58
CA THR A 851 13.48 -11.11 -7.37
C THR A 851 12.86 -10.34 -6.21
N VAL A 852 12.33 -11.07 -5.21
CA VAL A 852 11.78 -10.47 -3.99
C VAL A 852 12.84 -9.60 -3.30
N GLY A 853 12.46 -8.38 -2.92
CA GLY A 853 13.36 -7.41 -2.29
C GLY A 853 14.36 -6.77 -3.26
N ASN A 854 14.11 -6.84 -4.57
CA ASN A 854 14.93 -6.21 -5.63
C ASN A 854 16.42 -6.56 -5.54
N THR A 855 16.76 -7.80 -5.17
CA THR A 855 18.18 -8.19 -5.03
C THR A 855 18.84 -8.43 -6.38
N HIS A 856 18.09 -9.01 -7.32
CA HIS A 856 18.56 -9.39 -8.66
C HIS A 856 17.44 -9.22 -9.70
N LEU A 857 17.83 -9.01 -10.96
CA LEU A 857 16.97 -9.21 -12.13
C LEU A 857 17.45 -10.47 -12.86
N LEU A 858 16.53 -11.35 -13.21
CA LEU A 858 16.81 -12.63 -13.85
C LEU A 858 16.19 -12.65 -15.25
N ALA A 859 17.00 -12.94 -16.26
CA ALA A 859 16.60 -12.94 -17.67
C ALA A 859 17.01 -14.27 -18.34
N PRO A 860 16.08 -15.23 -18.52
CA PRO A 860 16.37 -16.43 -19.30
C PRO A 860 16.60 -16.08 -20.78
N LEU A 861 17.66 -16.65 -21.36
CA LEU A 861 18.13 -16.38 -22.72
C LEU A 861 17.76 -17.50 -23.69
N ARG A 862 17.70 -17.17 -25.00
CA ARG A 862 17.33 -18.15 -26.05
C ARG A 862 18.34 -19.29 -26.22
N ASP A 863 19.59 -19.10 -25.81
CA ASP A 863 20.64 -20.13 -25.85
C ASP A 863 20.56 -21.10 -24.64
N GLY A 864 19.60 -20.90 -23.73
CA GLY A 864 19.40 -21.74 -22.55
C GLY A 864 20.15 -21.24 -21.30
N SER A 865 20.98 -20.20 -21.43
CA SER A 865 21.63 -19.56 -20.27
C SER A 865 20.66 -18.63 -19.52
N LEU A 866 21.06 -18.24 -18.31
CA LEU A 866 20.37 -17.29 -17.44
C LEU A 866 21.26 -16.06 -17.24
N GLY A 867 20.80 -14.91 -17.72
CA GLY A 867 21.38 -13.62 -17.35
C GLY A 867 20.97 -13.24 -15.93
N VAL A 868 21.95 -13.09 -15.05
CA VAL A 868 21.78 -12.71 -13.65
C VAL A 868 22.35 -11.32 -13.46
N ILE A 869 21.47 -10.34 -13.30
CA ILE A 869 21.83 -8.93 -13.12
C ILE A 869 21.70 -8.59 -11.64
N GLY A 870 22.78 -8.17 -11.01
CA GLY A 870 22.81 -7.83 -9.59
C GLY A 870 23.95 -6.88 -9.24
N ILE A 871 24.03 -6.47 -7.98
CA ILE A 871 25.14 -5.61 -7.52
C ILE A 871 26.45 -6.41 -7.58
N GLN A 872 27.46 -5.83 -8.23
CA GLN A 872 28.82 -6.33 -8.20
C GLN A 872 29.38 -6.27 -6.78
N GLN A 873 29.59 -7.44 -6.18
CA GLN A 873 30.24 -7.55 -4.87
C GLN A 873 31.76 -7.71 -5.03
N PRO A 874 32.58 -7.12 -4.15
CA PRO A 874 34.02 -7.33 -4.20
C PRO A 874 34.37 -8.78 -3.86
N ILE A 875 35.08 -9.45 -4.76
CA ILE A 875 35.61 -10.79 -4.52
C ILE A 875 36.80 -10.64 -3.55
N PRO A 876 36.86 -11.39 -2.43
CA PRO A 876 38.04 -11.35 -1.57
C PRO A 876 39.27 -11.78 -2.37
N TYR A 877 40.34 -10.97 -2.33
CA TYR A 877 41.63 -11.31 -2.92
C TYR A 877 42.00 -12.74 -2.53
N LYS A 878 42.05 -13.66 -3.52
CA LYS A 878 42.74 -14.94 -3.32
C LYS A 878 44.17 -14.57 -2.92
N LYS A 879 44.54 -14.84 -1.66
CA LYS A 879 45.95 -14.84 -1.27
C LYS A 879 46.67 -15.73 -2.27
N HIS A 880 47.47 -15.14 -3.15
CA HIS A 880 48.43 -15.90 -3.94
C HIS A 880 49.26 -16.69 -2.93
N THR A 881 49.04 -18.01 -2.88
CA THR A 881 50.00 -18.93 -2.32
C THR A 881 51.24 -18.79 -3.19
N VAL A 882 52.18 -17.99 -2.70
CA VAL A 882 53.55 -18.01 -3.18
C VAL A 882 54.03 -19.44 -2.96
N LEU A 883 54.10 -20.20 -4.04
CA LEU A 883 54.87 -21.43 -4.10
C LEU A 883 56.32 -21.03 -3.85
N ASN A 884 56.79 -21.21 -2.62
CA ASN A 884 58.22 -21.25 -2.36
C ASN A 884 58.76 -22.52 -3.01
N VAL A 885 59.74 -22.29 -3.90
CA VAL A 885 60.52 -23.23 -4.69
C VAL A 885 61.15 -24.31 -3.83
#